data_AF-A0AAD6V1F7-F1
#
_entry.id   AF-A0AAD6V1F7-F1
#
_cell.length_a   1.000
_cell.length_b   1.000
_cell.length_c   1.000
_cell.angle_alpha   90.00
_cell.angle_beta   90.00
_cell.angle_gamma   90.00
#
_symmetry.space_group_name_H-M   'P 1'
#
loop_
_entity.id
_entity.type
_entity.pdbx_description
1 polymer ?
#
loop_
_entity_poly.entity_id
_entity_poly.type
_entity_poly.pdbx_seq_one_letter_code
_entity_poly.pdbx_strand_id
1 'polypeptide(L)'
;LLQVLPSLSRTVEHNIPTSALVLRYGPKRLNNAASLRTTTDPTFSPLMVSTMHPDLGLDALKKLPLYDRHYAKMAARGSMPDMDKVISRSELPELSHLFLPVVFANLDPSRIPGAQLLDTAALPPTASSPIILALQSLDLLTWMDKVDPAAYTALWPRAWQWIQFLEVYHAFLPEPQTFAEVGARIVASLRNILVNRSSAAAVHSTPGVYRLFAQIWIALPSARAIVTEANKARHAKAALLALYCFIGDSLWTPNMVFEFVEGAGGADALASRLVAAIATYVPPLRRVAQTPAAIFASLMKLVRPLVQLDQPPMPLEHLLASGLTRAVTHTLLPLCAAATATNDFCLAESSLRTLVIAFTSPVWFKYLPESLEAGLLPALVAIMQSPAISDVVLHLVKQIVCDILPGAFLFRSVVAAVRGRVPDATDPRRFRSMALYTAWVKIQELAVERVDALNFFESAAHMRVTMCDNPECQQIKAIKQMKKCSSCLLQYYCGRECQKSAWKLKHREHCASVREAINDELDPLEMLVHCRRTDRFLRFLVLRDYRAQKLQILLDQLELLHRNRSAQLMIPEDYRQVMRAELNTGGRRRTGWHHIIFYAAGKLDCKERRNYYDYLLRSRSTALTDGLLRLADLLPEDADVSRLEWDWPEVYAEVVRLSQLEIEEFY
;
A
#
# COMPACT_ATOMS: atom_id res chain seq x y z
N LEU A 1 10.22 -9.57 -20.20
CA LEU A 1 9.45 -8.36 -20.60
C LEU A 1 8.17 -8.70 -21.37
N LEU A 2 8.22 -9.45 -22.49
CA LEU A 2 7.01 -9.82 -23.26
C LEU A 2 6.05 -10.80 -22.55
N GLN A 3 6.49 -11.55 -21.52
CA GLN A 3 5.63 -12.45 -20.75
C GLN A 3 4.88 -11.79 -19.59
N VAL A 4 5.24 -10.56 -19.19
CA VAL A 4 4.68 -9.89 -17.98
C VAL A 4 3.57 -8.89 -18.32
N LEU A 5 3.49 -8.44 -19.57
CA LEU A 5 2.50 -7.45 -20.01
C LEU A 5 1.04 -7.97 -20.15
N PRO A 6 0.76 -9.24 -20.49
CA PRO A 6 -0.63 -9.70 -20.69
C PRO A 6 -1.47 -9.79 -19.42
N SER A 7 -0.85 -9.88 -18.23
CA SER A 7 -1.55 -9.99 -16.94
C SER A 7 -2.03 -8.65 -16.39
N LEU A 8 -1.58 -7.51 -16.93
CA LEU A 8 -1.99 -6.17 -16.50
C LEU A 8 -3.09 -5.55 -17.38
N SER A 9 -3.33 -6.05 -18.60
CA SER A 9 -4.30 -5.42 -19.51
C SER A 9 -5.75 -5.92 -19.37
N ARG A 10 -6.01 -7.02 -18.65
CA ARG A 10 -7.36 -7.61 -18.58
C ARG A 10 -8.28 -7.04 -17.50
N THR A 11 -7.79 -6.14 -16.65
CA THR A 11 -8.55 -5.67 -15.48
C THR A 11 -9.17 -4.27 -15.63
N VAL A 12 -8.98 -3.58 -16.76
CA VAL A 12 -9.34 -2.14 -16.88
C VAL A 12 -10.40 -1.84 -17.96
N GLU A 13 -10.73 -2.79 -18.84
CA GLU A 13 -11.77 -2.57 -19.84
C GLU A 13 -13.13 -3.05 -19.31
N HIS A 14 -13.84 -2.20 -18.54
CA HIS A 14 -15.27 -1.90 -18.71
C HIS A 14 -15.81 -0.99 -17.59
N ASN A 15 -16.50 0.08 -18.02
CA ASN A 15 -17.37 1.01 -17.28
C ASN A 15 -16.72 2.17 -16.49
N ILE A 16 -16.53 3.31 -17.17
CA ILE A 16 -16.58 4.64 -16.54
C ILE A 16 -17.51 5.54 -17.37
N PRO A 17 -18.62 6.06 -16.81
CA PRO A 17 -19.41 7.10 -17.47
C PRO A 17 -18.75 8.47 -17.31
N THR A 18 -18.74 9.22 -18.41
CA THR A 18 -18.11 10.52 -18.56
C THR A 18 -19.02 11.63 -18.04
N SER A 19 -18.91 11.98 -16.75
CA SER A 19 -19.30 13.31 -16.24
C SER A 19 -18.87 13.49 -14.78
N ALA A 20 -17.75 14.18 -14.55
CA ALA A 20 -17.39 14.68 -13.21
C ALA A 20 -17.11 16.19 -13.31
N LEU A 21 -18.06 16.98 -12.82
CA LEU A 21 -17.90 18.41 -12.57
C LEU A 21 -17.00 18.58 -11.34
N VAL A 22 -15.86 19.23 -11.53
CA VAL A 22 -14.90 19.56 -10.46
C VAL A 22 -15.44 20.74 -9.66
N LEU A 23 -15.93 20.50 -8.44
CA LEU A 23 -16.20 21.54 -7.45
C LEU A 23 -14.97 21.71 -6.55
N ARG A 24 -14.24 22.82 -6.73
CA ARG A 24 -13.16 23.26 -5.85
C ARG A 24 -13.72 23.80 -4.54
N TYR A 25 -13.36 23.20 -3.42
CA TYR A 25 -13.55 23.78 -2.08
C TYR A 25 -12.23 24.36 -1.57
N GLY A 26 -12.21 25.68 -1.35
CA GLY A 26 -11.14 26.37 -0.62
C GLY A 26 -11.46 26.44 0.89
N PRO A 27 -10.45 26.68 1.75
CA PRO A 27 -10.61 26.60 3.19
C PRO A 27 -11.32 27.85 3.74
N LYS A 28 -12.57 27.69 4.21
CA LYS A 28 -13.22 28.68 5.07
C LYS A 28 -12.89 28.37 6.53
N ARG A 29 -12.29 29.34 7.22
CA ARG A 29 -12.17 29.35 8.68
C ARG A 29 -13.56 29.24 9.31
N LEU A 30 -13.76 28.21 10.14
CA LEU A 30 -15.00 27.96 10.87
C LEU A 30 -15.08 28.85 12.12
N ASN A 31 -15.91 29.89 12.05
CA ASN A 31 -16.60 30.43 13.23
C ASN A 31 -17.99 29.79 13.25
N ASN A 32 -18.11 28.58 13.80
CA ASN A 32 -19.40 27.88 13.95
C ASN A 32 -19.58 27.44 15.41
N ALA A 33 -20.12 28.36 16.24
CA ALA A 33 -20.73 28.02 17.53
C ALA A 33 -22.26 28.27 17.53
N ALA A 34 -22.85 28.73 16.42
CA ALA A 34 -24.24 29.21 16.40
C ALA A 34 -25.19 28.44 15.45
N SER A 35 -24.80 27.29 14.88
CA SER A 35 -25.70 26.53 13.99
C SER A 35 -25.73 25.02 14.27
N LEU A 36 -25.82 24.63 15.54
CA LEU A 36 -26.55 23.40 15.89
C LEU A 36 -28.04 23.74 15.91
N ARG A 37 -28.61 24.00 14.72
CA ARG A 37 -30.05 23.79 14.57
C ARG A 37 -30.24 22.29 14.74
N THR A 38 -31.01 21.91 15.73
CA THR A 38 -31.59 20.58 15.85
C THR A 38 -32.24 20.22 14.52
N THR A 39 -31.52 19.48 13.67
CA THR A 39 -32.16 18.68 12.62
C THR A 39 -32.93 17.59 13.37
N THR A 40 -34.10 17.97 13.86
CA THR A 40 -35.18 17.04 14.13
C THR A 40 -35.55 16.47 12.77
N ASP A 41 -34.83 15.44 12.35
CA ASP A 41 -35.27 14.60 11.25
C ASP A 41 -36.56 13.91 11.73
N PRO A 42 -37.74 14.26 11.19
CA PRO A 42 -39.03 13.76 11.68
C PRO A 42 -39.26 12.29 11.29
N THR A 43 -38.23 11.58 10.81
CA THR A 43 -38.31 10.18 10.40
C THR A 43 -38.05 9.17 11.52
N PHE A 44 -37.81 9.61 12.76
CA PHE A 44 -38.03 8.74 13.92
C PHE A 44 -39.54 8.50 14.06
N SER A 45 -40.02 7.46 13.36
CA SER A 45 -41.34 6.88 13.56
C SER A 45 -41.61 6.75 15.06
N PRO A 46 -42.82 7.05 15.55
CA PRO A 46 -43.16 6.88 16.95
C PRO A 46 -42.90 5.42 17.29
N LEU A 47 -41.76 5.17 17.93
CA LEU A 47 -41.36 3.85 18.40
C LEU A 47 -42.55 3.34 19.19
N MET A 48 -43.16 2.26 18.69
CA MET A 48 -44.09 1.47 19.48
C MET A 48 -43.51 1.39 20.89
N VAL A 49 -44.31 1.73 21.90
CA VAL A 49 -43.90 1.74 23.31
C VAL A 49 -43.37 0.36 23.63
N SER A 50 -42.07 0.18 23.40
CA SER A 50 -41.38 -1.07 23.60
C SER A 50 -41.43 -1.27 25.10
N THR A 51 -42.10 -2.33 25.52
CA THR A 51 -42.21 -2.69 26.92
C THR A 51 -40.80 -2.65 27.51
N MET A 52 -40.58 -1.76 28.47
CA MET A 52 -39.29 -1.56 29.11
C MET A 52 -38.74 -2.92 29.58
N HIS A 53 -37.51 -3.23 29.20
CA HIS A 53 -36.87 -4.50 29.56
C HIS A 53 -36.91 -4.68 31.09
N PRO A 54 -37.28 -5.86 31.62
CA PRO A 54 -37.53 -6.07 33.04
C PRO A 54 -36.34 -5.70 33.93
N ASP A 55 -35.11 -5.89 33.45
CA ASP A 55 -33.89 -5.54 34.18
C ASP A 55 -33.52 -4.04 34.17
N LEU A 56 -34.22 -3.21 33.39
CA LEU A 56 -34.03 -1.76 33.38
C LEU A 56 -34.97 -1.03 34.35
N GLY A 57 -36.07 -1.67 34.75
CA GLY A 57 -37.03 -1.10 35.68
C GLY A 57 -36.49 -1.01 37.10
N LEU A 58 -36.89 0.03 37.85
CA LEU A 58 -36.50 0.21 39.26
C LEU A 58 -36.94 -0.96 40.17
N ASP A 59 -37.93 -1.74 39.75
CA ASP A 59 -38.32 -2.97 40.44
C ASP A 59 -37.25 -4.06 40.41
N ALA A 60 -36.38 -4.08 39.39
CA ALA A 60 -35.26 -5.03 39.34
C ALA A 60 -34.25 -4.81 40.47
N LEU A 61 -34.22 -3.61 41.09
CA LEU A 61 -33.43 -3.35 42.30
C LEU A 61 -33.89 -4.19 43.51
N LYS A 62 -35.05 -4.85 43.43
CA LYS A 62 -35.47 -5.85 44.44
C LYS A 62 -34.54 -7.07 44.45
N LYS A 63 -33.81 -7.35 43.37
CA LYS A 63 -32.83 -8.45 43.30
C LYS A 63 -31.55 -8.16 44.11
N LEU A 64 -31.26 -6.90 44.43
CA LEU A 64 -30.10 -6.52 45.24
C LEU A 64 -30.28 -6.91 46.72
N PRO A 65 -29.16 -7.17 47.45
CA PRO A 65 -29.17 -7.26 48.91
C PRO A 65 -29.86 -6.05 49.55
N LEU A 66 -30.55 -6.26 50.69
CA LEU A 66 -31.33 -5.21 51.36
C LEU A 66 -30.52 -3.93 51.62
N TYR A 67 -29.25 -4.09 52.01
CA TYR A 67 -28.32 -2.99 52.25
C TYR A 67 -28.07 -2.16 50.98
N ASP A 68 -27.79 -2.82 49.85
CA ASP A 68 -27.48 -2.16 48.57
C ASP A 68 -28.71 -1.54 47.91
N ARG A 69 -29.91 -2.07 48.18
CA ARG A 69 -31.18 -1.59 47.61
C ARG A 69 -31.48 -0.14 47.98
N HIS A 70 -31.20 0.27 49.22
CA HIS A 70 -31.43 1.65 49.64
C HIS A 70 -30.57 2.62 48.83
N TYR A 71 -29.26 2.34 48.75
CA TYR A 71 -28.32 3.17 48.00
C TYR A 71 -28.62 3.19 46.51
N ALA A 72 -28.95 2.04 45.90
CA ALA A 72 -29.31 1.99 44.49
C ALA A 72 -30.54 2.84 44.16
N LYS A 73 -31.57 2.81 45.03
CA LYS A 73 -32.78 3.64 44.84
C LYS A 73 -32.49 5.13 44.98
N MET A 74 -31.65 5.51 45.95
CA MET A 74 -31.27 6.91 46.14
C MET A 74 -30.36 7.40 45.02
N ALA A 75 -29.40 6.60 44.58
CA ALA A 75 -28.55 6.88 43.43
C ALA A 75 -29.37 7.04 42.13
N ALA A 76 -30.37 6.17 41.91
CA ALA A 76 -31.28 6.28 40.76
C ALA A 76 -32.15 7.56 40.80
N ARG A 77 -32.35 8.15 41.98
CA ARG A 77 -33.02 9.46 42.17
C ARG A 77 -32.06 10.64 42.07
N GLY A 78 -30.78 10.40 41.82
CA GLY A 78 -29.76 11.43 41.66
C GLY A 78 -28.96 11.78 42.92
N SER A 79 -28.94 10.90 43.94
CA SER A 79 -28.07 11.10 45.11
C SER A 79 -26.62 10.75 44.80
N MET A 80 -25.75 11.76 44.76
CA MET A 80 -24.30 11.61 44.51
C MET A 80 -23.59 10.72 45.55
N PRO A 81 -23.75 10.93 46.88
CA PRO A 81 -23.06 10.09 47.87
C PRO A 81 -23.45 8.61 47.82
N ASP A 82 -24.68 8.33 47.38
CA ASP A 82 -25.16 6.95 47.23
C ASP A 82 -24.68 6.32 45.92
N MET A 83 -24.44 7.14 44.88
CA MET A 83 -23.81 6.68 43.64
C MET A 83 -22.38 6.19 43.88
N ASP A 84 -21.60 6.86 44.72
CA ASP A 84 -20.25 6.42 45.09
C ASP A 84 -20.27 5.04 45.78
N LYS A 85 -21.28 4.80 46.63
CA LYS A 85 -21.53 3.48 47.24
C LYS A 85 -21.92 2.45 46.18
N VAL A 86 -22.76 2.80 45.21
CA VAL A 86 -23.08 1.91 44.09
C VAL A 86 -21.82 1.55 43.29
N ILE A 87 -20.96 2.51 42.97
CA ILE A 87 -19.71 2.27 42.24
C ILE A 87 -18.81 1.30 42.98
N SER A 88 -18.50 1.56 44.26
CA SER A 88 -17.67 0.65 45.06
C SER A 88 -18.24 -0.77 45.16
N ARG A 89 -19.58 -0.92 45.18
CA ARG A 89 -20.24 -2.23 45.22
C ARG A 89 -20.31 -2.91 43.86
N SER A 90 -20.31 -2.13 42.77
CA SER A 90 -20.32 -2.64 41.40
C SER A 90 -19.02 -3.33 40.98
N GLU A 91 -17.93 -3.12 41.72
CA GLU A 91 -16.68 -3.85 41.54
C GLU A 91 -16.83 -5.36 41.79
N LEU A 92 -17.90 -5.78 42.49
CA LEU A 92 -18.26 -7.18 42.67
C LEU A 92 -18.98 -7.69 41.41
N PRO A 93 -18.38 -8.63 40.63
CA PRO A 93 -18.95 -9.07 39.34
C PRO A 93 -20.35 -9.70 39.45
N GLU A 94 -20.69 -10.25 40.63
CA GLU A 94 -21.99 -10.85 40.89
C GLU A 94 -23.12 -9.82 41.01
N LEU A 95 -22.80 -8.59 41.39
CA LEU A 95 -23.78 -7.53 41.65
C LEU A 95 -23.81 -6.46 40.55
N SER A 96 -22.77 -6.33 39.73
CA SER A 96 -22.61 -5.23 38.77
C SER A 96 -23.83 -5.05 37.86
N HIS A 97 -24.31 -6.13 37.24
CA HIS A 97 -25.48 -6.10 36.36
C HIS A 97 -26.81 -5.76 37.07
N LEU A 98 -26.92 -5.96 38.38
CA LEU A 98 -28.13 -5.64 39.15
C LEU A 98 -28.31 -4.13 39.37
N PHE A 99 -27.27 -3.32 39.11
CA PHE A 99 -27.34 -1.86 39.17
C PHE A 99 -27.76 -1.21 37.84
N LEU A 100 -28.08 -2.00 36.81
CA LEU A 100 -28.52 -1.49 35.51
C LEU A 100 -29.72 -0.51 35.57
N PRO A 101 -30.72 -0.68 36.47
CA PRO A 101 -31.78 0.33 36.64
C PRO A 101 -31.29 1.69 37.11
N VAL A 102 -30.19 1.73 37.89
CA VAL A 102 -29.57 2.99 38.33
C VAL A 102 -28.98 3.71 37.12
N VAL A 103 -28.25 2.99 36.27
CA VAL A 103 -27.67 3.52 35.03
C VAL A 103 -28.78 4.02 34.10
N PHE A 104 -29.84 3.23 33.89
CA PHE A 104 -30.95 3.59 33.02
C PHE A 104 -31.70 4.85 33.49
N ALA A 105 -31.90 5.00 34.81
CA ALA A 105 -32.55 6.17 35.41
C ALA A 105 -31.68 7.43 35.36
N ASN A 106 -30.37 7.29 35.56
CA ASN A 106 -29.44 8.42 35.53
C ASN A 106 -29.11 8.89 34.12
N LEU A 107 -29.19 8.00 33.12
CA LEU A 107 -29.06 8.35 31.71
C LEU A 107 -30.37 8.82 31.06
N ASP A 108 -31.40 9.16 31.84
CA ASP A 108 -32.63 9.73 31.28
C ASP A 108 -32.35 11.04 30.53
N PRO A 109 -32.74 11.18 29.25
CA PRO A 109 -32.51 12.42 28.49
C PRO A 109 -33.12 13.67 29.13
N SER A 110 -34.20 13.53 29.90
CA SER A 110 -34.81 14.66 30.64
C SER A 110 -33.89 15.27 31.70
N ARG A 111 -32.80 14.58 32.06
CA ARG A 111 -31.77 15.07 32.99
C ARG A 111 -30.63 15.81 32.31
N ILE A 112 -30.57 15.81 30.98
CA ILE A 112 -29.56 16.58 30.23
C ILE A 112 -29.83 18.07 30.48
N PRO A 113 -28.85 18.83 30.99
CA PRO A 113 -29.03 20.26 31.19
C PRO A 113 -29.36 20.96 29.87
N GLY A 114 -30.36 21.86 29.89
CA GLY A 114 -30.72 22.64 28.72
C GLY A 114 -29.57 23.56 28.28
N ALA A 115 -29.42 23.78 26.97
CA ALA A 115 -28.32 24.56 26.39
C ALA A 115 -28.15 25.96 27.02
N GLN A 116 -29.25 26.59 27.43
CA GLN A 116 -29.25 27.91 28.09
C GLN A 116 -28.47 27.94 29.41
N LEU A 117 -28.34 26.80 30.11
CA LEU A 117 -27.58 26.70 31.35
C LEU A 117 -26.07 26.56 31.11
N LEU A 118 -25.64 26.39 29.85
CA LEU A 118 -24.25 26.16 29.46
C LEU A 118 -23.59 27.39 28.86
N ASP A 119 -24.39 28.41 28.50
CA ASP A 119 -23.88 29.70 28.03
C ASP A 119 -23.26 30.55 29.16
N THR A 120 -23.45 30.15 30.43
CA THR A 120 -22.78 30.78 31.56
C THR A 120 -21.34 30.27 31.69
N ALA A 121 -20.37 31.18 31.87
CA ALA A 121 -18.94 30.86 31.97
C ALA A 121 -18.57 29.81 33.05
N ALA A 122 -19.46 29.54 34.00
CA ALA A 122 -19.37 28.43 34.94
C ALA A 122 -20.70 27.67 35.01
N LEU A 123 -20.63 26.34 35.00
CA LEU A 123 -21.79 25.48 35.25
C LEU A 123 -22.32 25.69 36.68
N PRO A 124 -23.61 26.01 36.87
CA PRO A 124 -24.17 26.07 38.21
C PRO A 124 -24.10 24.68 38.88
N PRO A 125 -23.90 24.60 40.22
CA PRO A 125 -23.84 23.31 40.93
C PRO A 125 -25.04 22.39 40.69
N THR A 126 -26.21 22.98 40.38
CA THR A 126 -27.43 22.25 40.04
C THR A 126 -27.36 21.53 38.69
N ALA A 127 -26.57 22.05 37.74
CA ALA A 127 -26.36 21.45 36.43
C ALA A 127 -25.17 20.48 36.40
N SER A 128 -24.20 20.62 37.30
CA SER A 128 -23.04 19.73 37.38
C SER A 128 -23.40 18.33 37.91
N SER A 129 -24.33 18.24 38.88
CA SER A 129 -24.71 16.96 39.48
C SER A 129 -25.26 15.93 38.48
N PRO A 130 -26.22 16.25 37.59
CA PRO A 130 -26.68 15.32 36.55
C PRO A 130 -25.56 14.84 35.62
N ILE A 131 -24.63 15.72 35.26
CA ILE A 131 -23.51 15.38 34.37
C ILE A 131 -22.57 14.39 35.05
N ILE A 132 -22.21 14.63 36.32
CA ILE A 132 -21.35 13.72 37.09
C ILE A 132 -22.03 12.36 37.25
N LEU A 133 -23.33 12.33 37.58
CA LEU A 133 -24.10 11.09 37.67
C LEU A 133 -24.14 10.33 36.34
N ALA A 134 -24.31 11.01 35.22
CA ALA A 134 -24.29 10.40 33.90
C ALA A 134 -22.91 9.81 33.58
N LEU A 135 -21.83 10.56 33.84
CA LEU A 135 -20.45 10.09 33.67
C LEU A 135 -20.13 8.88 34.55
N GLN A 136 -20.59 8.87 35.81
CA GLN A 136 -20.46 7.74 36.73
C GLN A 136 -21.31 6.54 36.27
N SER A 137 -22.48 6.80 35.70
CA SER A 137 -23.37 5.75 35.17
C SER A 137 -22.80 5.11 33.90
N LEU A 138 -22.13 5.88 33.05
CA LEU A 138 -21.35 5.35 31.93
C LEU A 138 -20.20 4.47 32.46
N ASP A 139 -19.42 4.95 33.44
CA ASP A 139 -18.34 4.14 34.05
C ASP A 139 -18.85 2.82 34.62
N LEU A 140 -20.04 2.79 35.24
CA LEU A 140 -20.63 1.54 35.74
C LEU A 140 -20.80 0.50 34.62
N LEU A 141 -21.10 0.91 33.38
CA LEU A 141 -21.22 -0.01 32.25
C LEU A 141 -19.93 -0.74 31.93
N THR A 142 -18.76 -0.17 32.26
CA THR A 142 -17.46 -0.85 32.09
C THR A 142 -17.35 -2.13 32.90
N TRP A 143 -18.08 -2.22 34.02
CA TRP A 143 -18.05 -3.35 34.97
C TRP A 143 -19.17 -4.37 34.74
N MET A 144 -20.07 -4.11 33.79
CA MET A 144 -21.24 -4.95 33.53
C MET A 144 -20.99 -5.94 32.38
N ASP A 145 -20.47 -7.11 32.70
CA ASP A 145 -20.21 -8.19 31.73
C ASP A 145 -21.44 -9.10 31.49
N LYS A 146 -22.36 -9.20 32.46
CA LYS A 146 -23.55 -10.09 32.43
C LYS A 146 -24.87 -9.34 32.22
N VAL A 147 -24.96 -8.54 31.16
CA VAL A 147 -26.19 -7.83 30.81
C VAL A 147 -26.82 -8.44 29.57
N ASP A 148 -28.14 -8.64 29.62
CA ASP A 148 -28.91 -9.11 28.47
C ASP A 148 -28.74 -8.13 27.29
N PRO A 149 -28.36 -8.59 26.08
CA PRO A 149 -28.27 -7.73 24.91
C PRO A 149 -29.53 -6.90 24.61
N ALA A 150 -30.73 -7.39 24.92
CA ALA A 150 -31.97 -6.64 24.76
C ALA A 150 -32.02 -5.42 25.70
N ALA A 151 -31.50 -5.57 26.92
CA ALA A 151 -31.37 -4.47 27.87
C ALA A 151 -30.38 -3.41 27.38
N TYR A 152 -29.24 -3.82 26.80
CA TYR A 152 -28.30 -2.90 26.18
C TYR A 152 -28.90 -2.14 24.99
N THR A 153 -29.66 -2.83 24.15
CA THR A 153 -30.35 -2.22 23.00
C THR A 153 -31.32 -1.13 23.44
N ALA A 154 -32.05 -1.35 24.53
CA ALA A 154 -32.96 -0.35 25.11
C ALA A 154 -32.23 0.78 25.87
N LEU A 155 -31.06 0.50 26.45
CA LEU A 155 -30.24 1.50 27.14
C LEU A 155 -29.51 2.43 26.16
N TRP A 156 -29.08 1.90 25.00
CA TRP A 156 -28.19 2.60 24.07
C TRP A 156 -28.71 3.99 23.62
N PRO A 157 -29.98 4.19 23.22
CA PRO A 157 -30.47 5.51 22.83
C PRO A 157 -30.36 6.59 23.92
N ARG A 158 -30.42 6.17 25.19
CA ARG A 158 -30.23 7.06 26.35
C ARG A 158 -28.77 7.42 26.54
N ALA A 159 -27.89 6.41 26.51
CA ALA A 159 -26.45 6.62 26.59
C ALA A 159 -25.93 7.49 25.44
N TRP A 160 -26.43 7.29 24.22
CA TRP A 160 -26.01 8.04 23.05
C TRP A 160 -26.32 9.55 23.16
N GLN A 161 -27.50 9.92 23.65
CA GLN A 161 -27.84 11.35 23.84
C GLN A 161 -26.90 12.04 24.85
N TRP A 162 -26.55 11.34 25.92
CA TRP A 162 -25.55 11.83 26.88
C TRP A 162 -24.16 11.92 26.28
N ILE A 163 -23.76 10.95 25.45
CA ILE A 163 -22.48 10.96 24.75
C ILE A 163 -22.39 12.16 23.79
N GLN A 164 -23.44 12.44 23.01
CA GLN A 164 -23.51 13.61 22.13
C GLN A 164 -23.43 14.93 22.92
N PHE A 165 -24.13 15.00 24.05
CA PHE A 165 -24.02 16.14 24.96
C PHE A 165 -22.58 16.33 25.45
N LEU A 166 -21.94 15.26 25.93
CA LEU A 166 -20.57 15.30 26.43
C LEU A 166 -19.56 15.65 25.33
N GLU A 167 -19.78 15.22 24.08
CA GLU A 167 -18.93 15.60 22.93
C GLU A 167 -18.90 17.12 22.76
N VAL A 168 -20.07 17.77 22.77
CA VAL A 168 -20.20 19.22 22.55
C VAL A 168 -19.73 20.03 23.76
N TYR A 169 -20.02 19.57 24.97
CA TYR A 169 -19.88 20.38 26.19
C TYR A 169 -18.72 19.95 27.12
N HIS A 170 -17.84 19.04 26.70
CA HIS A 170 -16.71 18.57 27.53
C HIS A 170 -15.83 19.70 28.08
N ALA A 171 -15.68 20.82 27.35
CA ALA A 171 -14.86 21.96 27.76
C ALA A 171 -15.42 22.70 28.99
N PHE A 172 -16.71 22.51 29.32
CA PHE A 172 -17.39 23.18 30.42
C PHE A 172 -17.46 22.32 31.69
N LEU A 173 -16.90 21.10 31.69
CA LEU A 173 -17.01 20.18 32.82
C LEU A 173 -16.33 20.74 34.09
N PRO A 174 -16.83 20.41 35.30
CA PRO A 174 -16.39 21.01 36.57
C PRO A 174 -14.91 20.78 36.91
N GLU A 175 -14.34 19.70 36.38
CA GLU A 175 -12.90 19.50 36.31
C GLU A 175 -12.51 19.63 34.83
N PRO A 176 -11.39 20.29 34.49
CA PRO A 176 -10.90 20.36 33.12
C PRO A 176 -10.46 18.96 32.67
N GLN A 177 -11.44 18.13 32.33
CA GLN A 177 -11.24 16.86 31.69
C GLN A 177 -11.01 17.16 30.23
N THR A 178 -9.89 16.68 29.71
CA THR A 178 -9.68 16.74 28.26
C THR A 178 -10.76 15.90 27.59
N PHE A 179 -11.21 16.27 26.39
CA PHE A 179 -12.11 15.45 25.58
C PHE A 179 -11.65 13.99 25.51
N ALA A 180 -10.33 13.76 25.48
CA ALA A 180 -9.72 12.44 25.49
C ALA A 180 -10.03 11.61 26.75
N GLU A 181 -10.16 12.22 27.93
CA GLU A 181 -10.47 11.50 29.18
C GLU A 181 -11.94 11.06 29.21
N VAL A 182 -12.84 12.00 28.91
CA VAL A 182 -14.27 11.73 28.79
C VAL A 182 -14.50 10.68 27.69
N GLY A 183 -13.85 10.86 26.55
CA GLY A 183 -13.86 9.93 25.44
C GLY A 183 -13.35 8.54 25.82
N ALA A 184 -12.24 8.44 26.54
CA ALA A 184 -11.71 7.15 26.98
C ALA A 184 -12.69 6.41 27.89
N ARG A 185 -13.37 7.13 28.79
CA ARG A 185 -14.43 6.57 29.66
C ARG A 185 -15.62 6.10 28.84
N ILE A 186 -16.11 6.92 27.91
CA ILE A 186 -17.18 6.56 26.98
C ILE A 186 -16.80 5.28 26.25
N VAL A 187 -15.67 5.25 25.55
CA VAL A 187 -15.23 4.09 24.76
C VAL A 187 -15.05 2.85 25.63
N ALA A 188 -14.47 2.97 26.83
CA ALA A 188 -14.36 1.86 27.76
C ALA A 188 -15.73 1.29 28.17
N SER A 189 -16.72 2.17 28.37
CA SER A 189 -18.09 1.81 28.76
C SER A 189 -18.82 1.07 27.65
N LEU A 190 -18.50 1.39 26.40
CA LEU A 190 -19.07 0.73 25.23
C LEU A 190 -18.48 -0.65 24.96
N ARG A 191 -17.33 -0.99 25.55
CA ARG A 191 -16.68 -2.29 25.33
C ARG A 191 -17.64 -3.46 25.52
N ASN A 192 -18.38 -3.50 26.63
CA ASN A 192 -19.28 -4.61 26.93
C ASN A 192 -20.49 -4.65 25.98
N ILE A 193 -20.94 -3.48 25.50
CA ILE A 193 -21.99 -3.36 24.48
C ILE A 193 -21.49 -3.92 23.14
N LEU A 194 -20.25 -3.58 22.77
CA LEU A 194 -19.65 -3.93 21.48
C LEU A 194 -19.20 -5.39 21.38
N VAL A 195 -18.89 -6.04 22.50
CA VAL A 195 -18.56 -7.47 22.53
C VAL A 195 -19.78 -8.33 22.17
N ASN A 196 -21.00 -7.85 22.42
CA ASN A 196 -22.23 -8.55 22.07
C ASN A 196 -22.72 -8.14 20.67
N ARG A 197 -22.75 -9.08 19.71
CA ARG A 197 -23.14 -8.80 18.32
C ARG A 197 -24.51 -8.14 18.17
N SER A 198 -25.51 -8.54 18.96
CA SER A 198 -26.87 -8.00 18.87
C SER A 198 -26.92 -6.53 19.30
N SER A 199 -26.23 -6.20 20.40
CA SER A 199 -26.14 -4.82 20.90
C SER A 199 -25.21 -3.96 20.05
N ALA A 200 -24.13 -4.54 19.53
CA ALA A 200 -23.19 -3.86 18.63
C ALA A 200 -23.89 -3.36 17.36
N ALA A 201 -24.88 -4.09 16.83
CA ALA A 201 -25.65 -3.64 15.67
C ALA A 201 -26.38 -2.30 15.91
N ALA A 202 -26.93 -2.09 17.11
CA ALA A 202 -27.56 -0.82 17.49
C ALA A 202 -26.52 0.32 17.55
N VAL A 203 -25.32 0.04 18.09
CA VAL A 203 -24.23 1.01 18.13
C VAL A 203 -23.74 1.34 16.71
N HIS A 204 -23.42 0.34 15.89
CA HIS A 204 -22.92 0.51 14.53
C HIS A 204 -23.90 1.21 13.57
N SER A 205 -25.20 1.08 13.79
CA SER A 205 -26.23 1.76 12.99
C SER A 205 -26.51 3.19 13.43
N THR A 206 -25.88 3.65 14.52
CA THR A 206 -26.10 5.00 15.05
C THR A 206 -25.30 6.04 14.26
N PRO A 207 -25.95 7.03 13.63
CA PRO A 207 -25.26 8.06 12.86
C PRO A 207 -24.27 8.86 13.70
N GLY A 208 -23.08 9.13 13.15
CA GLY A 208 -22.02 9.92 13.81
C GLY A 208 -21.22 9.15 14.86
N VAL A 209 -21.56 7.88 15.15
CA VAL A 209 -20.82 7.08 16.13
C VAL A 209 -19.37 6.86 15.69
N TYR A 210 -19.12 6.62 14.40
CA TYR A 210 -17.78 6.40 13.85
C TYR A 210 -16.95 7.68 13.90
N ARG A 211 -17.59 8.84 13.63
CA ARG A 211 -16.99 10.16 13.77
C ARG A 211 -16.51 10.39 15.19
N LEU A 212 -17.37 10.16 16.18
CA LEU A 212 -17.01 10.29 17.59
C LEU A 212 -15.85 9.36 17.98
N PHE A 213 -15.91 8.08 17.61
CA PHE A 213 -14.84 7.13 17.92
C PHE A 213 -13.49 7.57 17.33
N ALA A 214 -13.49 8.10 16.11
CA ALA A 214 -12.30 8.64 15.48
C ALA A 214 -11.75 9.87 16.24
N GLN A 215 -12.60 10.84 16.57
CA GLN A 215 -12.19 12.02 17.34
C GLN A 215 -11.57 11.62 18.68
N ILE A 216 -12.23 10.71 19.42
CA ILE A 216 -11.75 10.22 20.71
C ILE A 216 -10.38 9.57 20.53
N TRP A 217 -10.24 8.67 19.54
CA TRP A 217 -8.99 7.98 19.28
C TRP A 217 -7.83 8.93 18.95
N ILE A 218 -8.07 9.96 18.13
CA ILE A 218 -7.08 10.99 17.79
C ILE A 218 -6.67 11.81 19.00
N ALA A 219 -7.60 12.03 19.95
CA ALA A 219 -7.34 12.79 21.17
C ALA A 219 -6.60 11.99 22.25
N LEU A 220 -6.66 10.65 22.25
CA LEU A 220 -6.05 9.78 23.28
C LEU A 220 -4.55 10.01 23.54
N PRO A 221 -3.67 10.19 22.52
CA PRO A 221 -2.25 10.42 22.76
C PRO A 221 -1.97 11.67 23.59
N SER A 222 -2.77 12.73 23.42
CA SER A 222 -2.67 14.00 24.14
C SER A 222 -2.89 13.82 25.65
N ALA A 223 -3.77 12.90 26.04
CA ALA A 223 -4.09 12.61 27.43
C ALA A 223 -2.97 11.89 28.19
N ARG A 224 -2.01 11.26 27.49
CA ARG A 224 -0.87 10.59 28.14
C ARG A 224 0.05 11.55 28.90
N ALA A 225 0.14 12.81 28.46
CA ALA A 225 1.07 13.79 29.02
C ALA A 225 0.61 14.40 30.36
N ILE A 226 -0.67 14.33 30.68
CA ILE A 226 -1.28 15.13 31.77
C ILE A 226 -1.48 14.28 33.05
N VAL A 227 -1.16 12.98 32.98
CA VAL A 227 -1.86 11.86 33.63
C VAL A 227 -1.14 10.92 34.63
N THR A 228 -1.55 10.75 35.89
CA THR A 228 -1.02 9.69 36.79
C THR A 228 -1.20 8.26 36.22
N GLU A 229 -0.19 7.40 36.36
CA GLU A 229 -0.01 6.22 35.49
C GLU A 229 -1.07 5.12 35.57
N ALA A 230 -1.56 4.74 36.76
CA ALA A 230 -2.25 3.45 36.94
C ALA A 230 -3.67 3.39 36.34
N ASN A 231 -4.52 4.38 36.61
CA ASN A 231 -5.90 4.39 36.11
C ASN A 231 -5.98 4.81 34.64
N LYS A 232 -4.95 5.47 34.09
CA LYS A 232 -4.99 5.98 32.71
C LYS A 232 -4.40 5.02 31.69
N ALA A 233 -3.39 4.24 32.09
CA ALA A 233 -3.02 3.05 31.36
C ALA A 233 -4.23 2.11 31.19
N ARG A 234 -5.10 1.99 32.22
CA ARG A 234 -6.33 1.20 32.16
C ARG A 234 -7.34 1.75 31.15
N HIS A 235 -7.70 3.03 31.24
CA HIS A 235 -8.68 3.62 30.31
C HIS A 235 -8.15 3.70 28.86
N ALA A 236 -6.88 4.05 28.64
CA ALA A 236 -6.31 4.05 27.30
C ALA A 236 -6.26 2.63 26.70
N LYS A 237 -5.91 1.62 27.52
CA LYS A 237 -5.96 0.21 27.11
C LYS A 237 -7.38 -0.22 26.80
N ALA A 238 -8.34 0.09 27.69
CA ALA A 238 -9.75 -0.22 27.48
C ALA A 238 -10.30 0.48 26.24
N ALA A 239 -9.91 1.73 25.98
CA ALA A 239 -10.33 2.48 24.82
C ALA A 239 -9.80 1.85 23.52
N LEU A 240 -8.52 1.49 23.48
CA LEU A 240 -7.94 0.78 22.34
C LEU A 240 -8.54 -0.61 22.14
N LEU A 241 -8.89 -1.32 23.23
CA LEU A 241 -9.59 -2.61 23.16
C LEU A 241 -11.07 -2.47 22.77
N ALA A 242 -11.76 -1.39 23.13
CA ALA A 242 -13.12 -1.18 22.66
C ALA A 242 -13.12 -0.76 21.19
N LEU A 243 -12.15 0.06 20.76
CA LEU A 243 -11.87 0.31 19.35
C LEU A 243 -11.57 -1.02 18.64
N TYR A 244 -10.81 -1.94 19.23
CA TYR A 244 -10.62 -3.28 18.67
C TYR A 244 -11.94 -4.01 18.43
N CYS A 245 -12.81 -4.08 19.45
CA CYS A 245 -14.12 -4.73 19.34
C CYS A 245 -15.00 -4.05 18.29
N PHE A 246 -14.95 -2.72 18.21
CA PHE A 246 -15.70 -1.92 17.24
C PHE A 246 -15.25 -2.18 15.79
N ILE A 247 -13.93 -2.19 15.56
CA ILE A 247 -13.33 -2.32 14.25
C ILE A 247 -13.34 -3.79 13.78
N GLY A 248 -13.27 -4.73 14.72
CA GLY A 248 -12.81 -6.10 14.50
C GLY A 248 -13.80 -7.05 13.83
N ASP A 249 -15.11 -6.78 13.95
CA ASP A 249 -16.19 -7.70 13.55
C ASP A 249 -17.22 -7.07 12.59
N SER A 250 -17.14 -5.76 12.34
CA SER A 250 -18.11 -5.06 11.50
C SER A 250 -17.69 -5.05 10.02
N LEU A 251 -18.66 -5.30 9.13
CA LEU A 251 -18.50 -5.01 7.71
C LEU A 251 -18.55 -3.49 7.55
N TRP A 252 -17.39 -2.86 7.39
CA TRP A 252 -17.31 -1.42 7.17
C TRP A 252 -18.03 -1.04 5.89
N THR A 253 -19.02 -0.17 6.02
CA THR A 253 -19.65 0.46 4.87
C THR A 253 -18.87 1.73 4.47
N PRO A 254 -18.99 2.20 3.22
CA PRO A 254 -18.37 3.47 2.80
C PRO A 254 -18.74 4.66 3.71
N ASN A 255 -19.99 4.73 4.17
CA ASN A 255 -20.45 5.79 5.08
C ASN A 255 -19.74 5.75 6.44
N MET A 256 -19.51 4.56 6.98
CA MET A 256 -18.79 4.38 8.24
C MET A 256 -17.33 4.84 8.11
N VAL A 257 -16.68 4.52 6.98
CA VAL A 257 -15.33 5.02 6.71
C VAL A 257 -15.33 6.54 6.56
N PHE A 258 -16.30 7.11 5.85
CA PHE A 258 -16.40 8.56 5.69
C PHE A 258 -16.56 9.28 7.04
N GLU A 259 -17.49 8.84 7.89
CA GLU A 259 -17.66 9.40 9.23
C GLU A 259 -16.38 9.30 10.06
N PHE A 260 -15.70 8.15 9.99
CA PHE A 260 -14.44 7.94 10.72
C PHE A 260 -13.32 8.85 10.22
N VAL A 261 -13.18 9.03 8.90
CA VAL A 261 -12.21 9.95 8.28
C VAL A 261 -12.50 11.39 8.68
N GLU A 262 -13.78 11.81 8.64
CA GLU A 262 -14.20 13.15 9.05
C GLU A 262 -13.90 13.39 10.53
N GLY A 263 -14.24 12.44 11.40
CA GLY A 263 -13.98 12.54 12.83
C GLY A 263 -12.50 12.56 13.17
N ALA A 264 -11.66 11.96 12.33
CA ALA A 264 -10.22 12.02 12.48
C ALA A 264 -9.59 13.37 12.05
N GLY A 265 -10.38 14.28 11.49
CA GLY A 265 -9.91 15.56 10.93
C GLY A 265 -9.47 15.48 9.48
N GLY A 266 -9.91 14.45 8.73
CA GLY A 266 -9.57 14.22 7.32
C GLY A 266 -8.60 13.06 7.10
N ALA A 267 -8.42 12.68 5.83
CA ALA A 267 -7.63 11.52 5.42
C ALA A 267 -6.16 11.62 5.84
N ASP A 268 -5.53 12.79 5.70
CA ASP A 268 -4.12 13.00 6.10
C ASP A 268 -3.90 12.85 7.60
N ALA A 269 -4.79 13.46 8.41
CA ALA A 269 -4.72 13.39 9.86
C ALA A 269 -4.91 11.94 10.35
N LEU A 270 -5.89 11.24 9.77
CA LEU A 270 -6.11 9.81 10.03
C LEU A 270 -4.88 8.98 9.65
N ALA A 271 -4.37 9.15 8.44
CA ALA A 271 -3.24 8.39 7.94
C ALA A 271 -1.98 8.59 8.79
N SER A 272 -1.63 9.85 9.08
CA SER A 272 -0.48 10.19 9.92
C SER A 272 -0.59 9.56 11.31
N ARG A 273 -1.77 9.63 11.93
CA ARG A 273 -2.02 9.08 13.26
C ARG A 273 -2.04 7.55 13.30
N LEU A 274 -2.61 6.93 12.27
CA LEU A 274 -2.61 5.47 12.14
C LEU A 274 -1.20 4.93 11.96
N VAL A 275 -0.39 5.52 11.08
CA VAL A 275 1.00 5.11 10.87
C VAL A 275 1.83 5.34 12.13
N ALA A 276 1.68 6.49 12.79
CA ALA A 276 2.35 6.75 14.06
C ALA A 276 1.96 5.74 15.15
N ALA A 277 0.69 5.35 15.22
CA ALA A 277 0.22 4.32 16.14
C ALA A 277 0.85 2.95 15.82
N ILE A 278 0.85 2.53 14.55
CA ILE A 278 1.49 1.27 14.10
C ILE A 278 2.97 1.24 14.50
N ALA A 279 3.69 2.35 14.27
CA ALA A 279 5.11 2.47 14.64
C ALA A 279 5.34 2.47 16.17
N THR A 280 4.40 3.02 16.94
CA THR A 280 4.52 3.12 18.40
C THR A 280 4.20 1.79 19.11
N TYR A 281 3.19 1.06 18.65
CA TYR A 281 2.71 -0.17 19.29
C TYR A 281 3.43 -1.44 18.81
N VAL A 282 4.61 -1.30 18.21
CA VAL A 282 5.48 -2.43 17.89
C VAL A 282 5.77 -3.20 19.19
N PRO A 283 5.34 -4.46 19.33
CA PRO A 283 5.55 -5.20 20.58
C PRO A 283 7.06 -5.35 20.83
N PRO A 284 7.59 -4.92 21.99
CA PRO A 284 8.98 -5.20 22.34
C PRO A 284 9.14 -6.72 22.47
N LEU A 285 10.04 -7.25 21.63
CA LEU A 285 10.35 -8.67 21.38
C LEU A 285 10.48 -9.59 22.60
N ARG A 286 10.73 -9.05 23.80
CA ARG A 286 11.13 -9.87 24.96
C ARG A 286 9.98 -10.30 25.86
N ARG A 287 8.84 -9.62 25.81
CA ARG A 287 7.59 -10.04 26.48
C ARG A 287 6.45 -9.43 25.68
N VAL A 288 5.89 -10.18 24.73
CA VAL A 288 4.63 -9.80 24.12
C VAL A 288 3.57 -9.88 25.23
N ALA A 289 3.42 -8.80 25.97
CA ALA A 289 2.19 -8.61 26.72
C ALA A 289 1.06 -8.75 25.68
N GLN A 290 0.02 -9.52 26.00
CA GLN A 290 -1.11 -9.76 25.10
C GLN A 290 -1.74 -8.46 24.57
N THR A 291 -1.52 -7.34 25.28
CA THR A 291 -2.11 -6.04 24.99
C THR A 291 -1.53 -5.33 23.76
N PRO A 292 -0.20 -5.04 23.64
CA PRO A 292 0.36 -4.49 22.40
C PRO A 292 0.01 -5.27 21.13
N ALA A 293 0.05 -6.61 21.20
CA ALA A 293 -0.32 -7.47 20.07
C ALA A 293 -1.78 -7.30 19.64
N ALA A 294 -2.72 -7.27 20.60
CA ALA A 294 -4.13 -7.01 20.32
C ALA A 294 -4.35 -5.62 19.72
N ILE A 295 -3.70 -4.58 20.26
CA ILE A 295 -3.79 -3.21 19.73
C ILE A 295 -3.27 -3.18 18.28
N PHE A 296 -2.10 -3.77 18.02
CA PHE A 296 -1.55 -3.85 16.68
C PHE A 296 -2.49 -4.61 15.73
N ALA A 297 -3.06 -5.74 16.16
CA ALA A 297 -4.09 -6.47 15.41
C ALA A 297 -5.25 -5.55 15.00
N SER A 298 -5.69 -4.71 15.94
CA SER A 298 -6.78 -3.75 15.76
C SER A 298 -6.44 -2.72 14.68
N LEU A 299 -5.24 -2.15 14.75
CA LEU A 299 -4.77 -1.17 13.78
C LEU A 299 -4.69 -1.78 12.39
N MET A 300 -4.20 -3.02 12.27
CA MET A 300 -4.16 -3.71 10.99
C MET A 300 -5.56 -4.06 10.45
N LYS A 301 -6.50 -4.42 11.32
CA LYS A 301 -7.91 -4.59 10.94
C LYS A 301 -8.55 -3.28 10.48
N LEU A 302 -8.13 -2.14 11.02
CA LEU A 302 -8.57 -0.81 10.56
C LEU A 302 -7.97 -0.47 9.19
N VAL A 303 -6.71 -0.79 8.93
CA VAL A 303 -6.08 -0.50 7.63
C VAL A 303 -6.82 -1.21 6.48
N ARG A 304 -7.31 -2.43 6.70
CA ARG A 304 -7.97 -3.22 5.66
C ARG A 304 -9.16 -2.51 4.97
N PRO A 305 -10.24 -2.09 5.65
CA PRO A 305 -11.36 -1.41 5.01
C PRO A 305 -10.94 -0.06 4.42
N LEU A 306 -9.95 0.61 5.00
CA LEU A 306 -9.42 1.87 4.47
C LEU A 306 -8.70 1.71 3.14
N VAL A 307 -8.19 0.51 2.85
CA VAL A 307 -7.42 0.20 1.65
C VAL A 307 -8.23 -0.57 0.60
N GLN A 308 -9.29 -1.29 1.01
CA GLN A 308 -10.09 -2.16 0.13
C GLN A 308 -11.29 -1.49 -0.53
N LEU A 309 -11.67 -0.28 -0.15
CA LEU A 309 -12.80 0.41 -0.78
C LEU A 309 -12.37 0.99 -2.14
N ASP A 310 -12.88 0.40 -3.22
CA ASP A 310 -12.64 0.82 -4.62
C ASP A 310 -13.12 2.25 -4.93
N GLN A 311 -13.84 2.91 -4.02
CA GLN A 311 -14.40 4.26 -4.14
C GLN A 311 -14.00 5.04 -2.87
N PRO A 312 -13.28 6.18 -2.94
CA PRO A 312 -12.75 6.79 -1.73
C PRO A 312 -13.85 7.50 -0.93
N PRO A 313 -13.79 7.32 0.39
CA PRO A 313 -13.61 8.48 1.27
C PRO A 313 -12.15 8.65 1.74
N MET A 314 -11.26 7.66 1.55
CA MET A 314 -9.82 7.83 1.81
C MET A 314 -8.95 7.05 0.80
N PRO A 315 -8.20 7.74 -0.05
CA PRO A 315 -7.19 7.10 -0.91
C PRO A 315 -6.09 6.41 -0.09
N LEU A 316 -5.74 5.16 -0.46
CA LEU A 316 -4.55 4.44 0.02
C LEU A 316 -3.27 5.30 -0.03
N GLU A 317 -3.21 6.24 -0.98
CA GLU A 317 -2.12 7.20 -1.15
C GLU A 317 -1.80 8.00 0.11
N HIS A 318 -2.79 8.41 0.91
CA HIS A 318 -2.54 9.16 2.15
C HIS A 318 -1.81 8.29 3.19
N LEU A 319 -2.20 7.01 3.31
CA LEU A 319 -1.55 6.05 4.19
C LEU A 319 -0.12 5.77 3.73
N LEU A 320 0.07 5.55 2.43
CA LEU A 320 1.39 5.31 1.86
C LEU A 320 2.31 6.53 2.04
N ALA A 321 1.81 7.74 1.73
CA ALA A 321 2.53 9.00 1.92
C ALA A 321 2.89 9.26 3.39
N SER A 322 2.08 8.77 4.33
CA SER A 322 2.36 8.84 5.77
C SER A 322 3.40 7.82 6.25
N GLY A 323 3.91 6.94 5.37
CA GLY A 323 4.94 5.95 5.70
C GLY A 323 4.40 4.59 6.17
N LEU A 324 3.19 4.20 5.76
CA LEU A 324 2.57 2.92 6.14
C LEU A 324 3.48 1.72 5.88
N THR A 325 4.11 1.64 4.70
CA THR A 325 4.92 0.49 4.29
C THR A 325 6.14 0.32 5.21
N ARG A 326 6.85 1.41 5.50
CA ARG A 326 7.95 1.45 6.47
C ARG A 326 7.49 1.00 7.87
N ALA A 327 6.40 1.57 8.38
CA ALA A 327 5.91 1.26 9.72
C ALA A 327 5.49 -0.21 9.85
N VAL A 328 4.74 -0.74 8.89
CA VAL A 328 4.32 -2.15 8.87
C VAL A 328 5.54 -3.07 8.74
N THR A 329 6.50 -2.76 7.87
CA THR A 329 7.70 -3.58 7.72
C THR A 329 8.55 -3.62 9.00
N HIS A 330 8.72 -2.49 9.68
CA HIS A 330 9.47 -2.44 10.94
C HIS A 330 8.84 -3.34 12.03
N THR A 331 7.54 -3.59 11.94
CA THR A 331 6.82 -4.49 12.87
C THR A 331 6.99 -5.97 12.52
N LEU A 332 7.25 -6.31 11.25
CA LEU A 332 7.25 -7.70 10.78
C LEU A 332 8.32 -8.54 11.46
N LEU A 333 9.58 -8.10 11.48
CA LEU A 333 10.66 -8.92 12.04
C LEU A 333 10.43 -9.27 13.53
N PRO A 334 10.01 -8.33 14.39
CA PRO A 334 9.53 -8.65 15.73
C PRO A 334 8.40 -9.68 15.78
N LEU A 335 7.40 -9.53 14.91
CA LEU A 335 6.27 -10.44 14.84
C LEU A 335 6.68 -11.85 14.42
N CYS A 336 7.67 -12.01 13.55
CA CYS A 336 8.15 -13.34 13.12
C CYS A 336 8.79 -14.11 14.27
N ALA A 337 9.60 -13.42 15.07
CA ALA A 337 10.22 -14.00 16.25
C ALA A 337 9.16 -14.39 17.30
N ALA A 338 8.17 -13.52 17.53
CA ALA A 338 7.06 -13.80 18.45
C ALA A 338 6.12 -14.91 17.96
N ALA A 339 5.80 -14.95 16.66
CA ALA A 339 4.95 -15.96 16.04
C ALA A 339 5.58 -17.35 16.15
N THR A 340 6.91 -17.45 16.01
CA THR A 340 7.63 -18.71 16.19
C THR A 340 7.52 -19.23 17.64
N ALA A 341 7.43 -18.34 18.63
CA ALA A 341 7.25 -18.71 20.03
C ALA A 341 5.79 -19.08 20.38
N THR A 342 4.80 -18.49 19.71
CA THR A 342 3.36 -18.64 20.03
C THR A 342 2.60 -19.55 19.07
N ASN A 343 3.20 -19.90 17.93
CA ASN A 343 2.55 -20.57 16.80
C ASN A 343 1.35 -19.79 16.22
N ASP A 344 1.31 -18.46 16.37
CA ASP A 344 0.26 -17.58 15.84
C ASP A 344 0.84 -16.57 14.84
N PHE A 345 0.44 -16.72 13.58
CA PHE A 345 0.88 -15.86 12.46
C PHE A 345 -0.17 -14.81 12.05
N CYS A 346 -1.29 -14.67 12.75
CA CYS A 346 -2.39 -13.78 12.34
C CYS A 346 -1.94 -12.32 12.11
N LEU A 347 -1.02 -11.82 12.95
CA LEU A 347 -0.47 -10.46 12.83
C LEU A 347 0.48 -10.32 11.65
N ALA A 348 1.33 -11.32 11.42
CA ALA A 348 2.24 -11.35 10.27
C ALA A 348 1.43 -11.44 8.96
N GLU A 349 0.38 -12.25 8.93
CA GLU A 349 -0.54 -12.34 7.80
C GLU A 349 -1.17 -10.99 7.47
N SER A 350 -1.74 -10.31 8.48
CA SER A 350 -2.39 -9.01 8.29
C SER A 350 -1.41 -7.94 7.79
N SER A 351 -0.18 -7.99 8.29
CA SER A 351 0.92 -7.10 7.88
C SER A 351 1.35 -7.36 6.44
N LEU A 352 1.59 -8.63 6.07
CA LEU A 352 1.95 -8.99 4.70
C LEU A 352 0.84 -8.68 3.71
N ARG A 353 -0.43 -8.93 4.06
CA ARG A 353 -1.57 -8.59 3.21
C ARG A 353 -1.64 -7.09 2.94
N THR A 354 -1.38 -6.26 3.96
CA THR A 354 -1.31 -4.81 3.81
C THR A 354 -0.17 -4.39 2.89
N LEU A 355 1.01 -5.01 3.04
CA LEU A 355 2.14 -4.76 2.14
C LEU A 355 1.87 -5.21 0.71
N VAL A 356 1.24 -6.37 0.49
CA VAL A 356 0.86 -6.82 -0.85
C VAL A 356 -0.05 -5.79 -1.51
N ILE A 357 -1.09 -5.31 -0.81
CA ILE A 357 -1.99 -4.30 -1.39
C ILE A 357 -1.25 -2.98 -1.67
N ALA A 358 -0.37 -2.56 -0.76
CA ALA A 358 0.49 -1.39 -0.99
C ALA A 358 1.38 -1.59 -2.24
N PHE A 359 1.91 -2.79 -2.43
CA PHE A 359 2.84 -3.12 -3.50
C PHE A 359 2.17 -3.46 -4.85
N THR A 360 0.85 -3.61 -4.88
CA THR A 360 0.07 -3.75 -6.11
C THR A 360 -0.64 -2.45 -6.51
N SER A 361 -0.56 -1.40 -5.69
CA SER A 361 -1.11 -0.07 -6.00
C SER A 361 -0.35 0.62 -7.15
N PRO A 362 -0.96 1.48 -7.99
CA PRO A 362 -0.28 2.10 -9.14
C PRO A 362 1.03 2.85 -8.82
N VAL A 363 1.21 3.26 -7.57
CA VAL A 363 2.35 4.04 -7.06
C VAL A 363 3.31 3.22 -6.19
N TRP A 364 3.20 1.88 -6.21
CA TRP A 364 3.95 0.97 -5.34
C TRP A 364 5.47 1.16 -5.33
N PHE A 365 6.05 1.51 -6.48
CA PHE A 365 7.49 1.66 -6.66
C PHE A 365 8.10 2.81 -5.83
N LYS A 366 7.26 3.76 -5.36
CA LYS A 366 7.69 4.83 -4.45
C LYS A 366 7.92 4.32 -3.03
N TYR A 367 7.09 3.38 -2.58
CA TYR A 367 7.03 2.98 -1.17
C TYR A 367 7.75 1.66 -0.85
N LEU A 368 7.99 0.83 -1.86
CA LEU A 368 8.79 -0.38 -1.71
C LEU A 368 10.24 -0.13 -1.24
N PRO A 369 10.98 0.88 -1.74
CA PRO A 369 12.31 1.24 -1.21
C PRO A 369 12.31 1.45 0.30
N GLU A 370 11.32 2.17 0.84
CA GLU A 370 11.22 2.43 2.28
C GLU A 370 11.00 1.16 3.11
N SER A 371 10.21 0.21 2.59
CA SER A 371 10.06 -1.10 3.21
C SER A 371 11.35 -1.91 3.16
N LEU A 372 12.07 -1.88 2.03
CA LEU A 372 13.35 -2.58 1.92
C LEU A 372 14.38 -2.03 2.90
N GLU A 373 14.46 -0.70 3.04
CA GLU A 373 15.28 -0.02 4.05
C GLU A 373 14.86 -0.37 5.48
N ALA A 374 13.55 -0.55 5.71
CA ALA A 374 12.99 -0.98 7.00
C ALA A 374 13.20 -2.46 7.34
N GLY A 375 13.89 -3.23 6.48
CA GLY A 375 14.23 -4.63 6.75
C GLY A 375 13.24 -5.66 6.22
N LEU A 376 12.53 -5.35 5.11
CA LEU A 376 11.61 -6.30 4.47
C LEU A 376 12.28 -7.64 4.13
N LEU A 377 13.48 -7.61 3.53
CA LEU A 377 14.20 -8.81 3.11
C LEU A 377 14.53 -9.75 4.30
N PRO A 378 15.19 -9.28 5.38
CA PRO A 378 15.36 -10.09 6.59
C PRO A 378 14.06 -10.66 7.15
N ALA A 379 12.98 -9.87 7.17
CA ALA A 379 11.68 -10.32 7.66
C ALA A 379 11.11 -11.47 6.81
N LEU A 380 11.15 -11.35 5.48
CA LEU A 380 10.69 -12.41 4.58
C LEU A 380 11.48 -13.72 4.77
N VAL A 381 12.81 -13.65 4.92
CA VAL A 381 13.64 -14.82 5.21
C VAL A 381 13.24 -15.47 6.52
N ALA A 382 13.06 -14.67 7.58
CA ALA A 382 12.61 -15.18 8.89
C ALA A 382 11.26 -15.90 8.81
N ILE A 383 10.31 -15.39 8.01
CA ILE A 383 9.01 -16.02 7.78
C ILE A 383 9.15 -17.32 7.01
N MET A 384 9.92 -17.33 5.91
CA MET A 384 10.14 -18.53 5.07
C MET A 384 10.86 -19.65 5.80
N GLN A 385 11.66 -19.30 6.82
CA GLN A 385 12.37 -20.27 7.66
C GLN A 385 11.57 -20.76 8.86
N SER A 386 10.42 -20.14 9.16
CA SER A 386 9.62 -20.55 10.30
C SER A 386 8.88 -21.86 10.01
N PRO A 387 8.99 -22.89 10.87
CA PRO A 387 8.25 -24.14 10.68
C PRO A 387 6.73 -23.94 10.83
N ALA A 388 6.32 -22.91 11.56
CA ALA A 388 4.95 -22.62 11.97
C ALA A 388 4.15 -21.73 10.99
N ILE A 389 4.73 -21.32 9.86
CA ILE A 389 4.08 -20.46 8.87
C ILE A 389 2.75 -21.07 8.35
N SER A 390 1.68 -20.29 8.20
CA SER A 390 0.44 -20.79 7.60
C SER A 390 0.51 -20.79 6.07
N ASP A 391 -0.34 -21.57 5.39
CA ASP A 391 -0.37 -21.59 3.91
C ASP A 391 -0.79 -20.24 3.32
N VAL A 392 -1.64 -19.48 4.03
CA VAL A 392 -2.03 -18.12 3.64
C VAL A 392 -0.84 -17.18 3.69
N VAL A 393 -0.06 -17.22 4.77
CA VAL A 393 1.17 -16.42 4.91
C VAL A 393 2.19 -16.83 3.85
N LEU A 394 2.35 -18.12 3.60
CA LEU A 394 3.21 -18.65 2.55
C LEU A 394 2.81 -18.12 1.16
N HIS A 395 1.51 -18.06 0.87
CA HIS A 395 1.00 -17.49 -0.38
C HIS A 395 1.34 -16.00 -0.51
N LEU A 396 1.14 -15.20 0.55
CA LEU A 396 1.48 -13.77 0.55
C LEU A 396 2.99 -13.54 0.37
N VAL A 397 3.83 -14.36 1.03
CA VAL A 397 5.29 -14.31 0.84
C VAL A 397 5.66 -14.64 -0.60
N LYS A 398 5.05 -15.67 -1.20
CA LYS A 398 5.28 -16.01 -2.61
C LYS A 398 4.90 -14.85 -3.54
N GLN A 399 3.79 -14.15 -3.29
CA GLN A 399 3.43 -12.98 -4.09
C GLN A 399 4.52 -11.90 -4.04
N ILE A 400 5.05 -11.61 -2.84
CA ILE A 400 6.12 -10.61 -2.71
C ILE A 400 7.41 -11.09 -3.40
N VAL A 401 7.86 -12.32 -3.09
CA VAL A 401 9.15 -12.84 -3.53
C VAL A 401 9.17 -13.21 -5.02
N CYS A 402 8.10 -13.84 -5.53
CA CYS A 402 8.06 -14.36 -6.89
C CYS A 402 7.44 -13.39 -7.89
N ASP A 403 6.48 -12.56 -7.47
CA ASP A 403 5.71 -11.74 -8.42
C ASP A 403 6.13 -10.26 -8.36
N ILE A 404 6.31 -9.70 -7.16
CA ILE A 404 6.59 -8.26 -6.98
C ILE A 404 8.09 -7.96 -7.12
N LEU A 405 8.95 -8.60 -6.32
CA LEU A 405 10.37 -8.25 -6.25
C LEU A 405 11.14 -8.38 -7.58
N PRO A 406 10.95 -9.43 -8.41
CA PRO A 406 11.67 -9.54 -9.68
C PRO A 406 11.41 -8.36 -10.62
N GLY A 407 10.15 -7.92 -10.71
CA GLY A 407 9.78 -6.73 -11.49
C GLY A 407 10.28 -5.43 -10.85
N ALA A 408 10.33 -5.38 -9.52
CA ALA A 408 10.81 -4.22 -8.77
C ALA A 408 12.29 -3.90 -8.97
N PHE A 409 13.14 -4.90 -9.24
CA PHE A 409 14.56 -4.66 -9.48
C PHE A 409 14.89 -3.95 -10.81
N LEU A 410 13.88 -3.65 -11.63
CA LEU A 410 14.02 -2.73 -12.75
C LEU A 410 14.12 -1.26 -12.31
N PHE A 411 13.65 -0.95 -11.10
CA PHE A 411 13.60 0.41 -10.59
C PHE A 411 14.90 0.74 -9.85
N ARG A 412 15.54 1.85 -10.24
CA ARG A 412 16.80 2.30 -9.64
C ARG A 412 16.69 2.47 -8.12
N SER A 413 15.61 3.09 -7.64
CA SER A 413 15.38 3.34 -6.21
C SER A 413 15.32 2.04 -5.40
N VAL A 414 14.67 1.01 -5.94
CA VAL A 414 14.56 -0.31 -5.33
C VAL A 414 15.94 -0.98 -5.25
N VAL A 415 16.69 -0.99 -6.34
CA VAL A 415 18.05 -1.57 -6.36
C VAL A 415 18.99 -0.84 -5.38
N ALA A 416 18.90 0.49 -5.32
CA ALA A 416 19.66 1.29 -4.36
C ALA A 416 19.31 0.96 -2.91
N ALA A 417 18.03 0.75 -2.59
CA ALA A 417 17.58 0.36 -1.26
C ALA A 417 18.11 -1.03 -0.85
N VAL A 418 18.25 -1.96 -1.80
CA VAL A 418 18.74 -3.33 -1.53
C VAL A 418 20.27 -3.43 -1.43
N ARG A 419 21.03 -2.43 -1.93
CA ARG A 419 22.51 -2.41 -1.89
C ARG A 419 23.04 -2.71 -0.47
N GLY A 420 23.77 -3.82 -0.35
CA GLY A 420 24.39 -4.25 0.92
C GLY A 420 23.42 -4.78 1.98
N ARG A 421 22.14 -5.03 1.63
CA ARG A 421 21.09 -5.46 2.57
C ARG A 421 20.47 -6.80 2.25
N VAL A 422 20.94 -7.49 1.21
CA VAL A 422 20.46 -8.85 0.87
C VAL A 422 20.98 -9.83 1.92
N PRO A 423 20.10 -10.47 2.72
CA PRO A 423 20.54 -11.47 3.68
C PRO A 423 21.16 -12.66 2.98
N ASP A 424 22.29 -13.14 3.51
CA ASP A 424 22.87 -14.38 3.05
C ASP A 424 22.09 -15.56 3.67
N ALA A 425 21.44 -16.36 2.82
CA ALA A 425 20.61 -17.48 3.26
C ALA A 425 21.04 -18.77 2.53
N THR A 426 22.24 -19.24 2.85
CA THR A 426 22.91 -20.36 2.17
C THR A 426 22.39 -21.74 2.55
N ASP A 427 21.64 -21.90 3.64
CA ASP A 427 21.19 -23.22 4.11
C ASP A 427 19.77 -23.55 3.63
N PRO A 428 19.60 -24.40 2.58
CA PRO A 428 18.28 -24.78 2.07
C PRO A 428 17.43 -25.49 3.13
N ARG A 429 18.05 -26.15 4.11
CA ARG A 429 17.34 -26.93 5.15
C ARG A 429 16.56 -26.07 6.11
N ARG A 430 16.87 -24.76 6.17
CA ARG A 430 16.14 -23.82 7.02
C ARG A 430 14.83 -23.38 6.41
N PHE A 431 14.65 -23.53 5.11
CA PHE A 431 13.42 -23.12 4.43
C PHE A 431 12.36 -24.20 4.52
N ARG A 432 11.10 -23.80 4.71
CA ARG A 432 9.98 -24.75 4.77
C ARG A 432 9.79 -25.55 3.48
N SER A 433 10.19 -25.00 2.33
CA SER A 433 10.10 -25.72 1.06
C SER A 433 11.28 -25.39 0.15
N MET A 434 11.70 -26.39 -0.63
CA MET A 434 12.75 -26.21 -1.63
C MET A 434 12.35 -25.15 -2.67
N ALA A 435 11.07 -25.08 -3.04
CA ALA A 435 10.57 -24.08 -3.99
C ALA A 435 10.77 -22.63 -3.49
N LEU A 436 10.55 -22.37 -2.19
CA LEU A 436 10.84 -21.05 -1.61
C LEU A 436 12.33 -20.74 -1.58
N TYR A 437 13.14 -21.73 -1.20
CA TYR A 437 14.60 -21.57 -1.22
C TYR A 437 15.08 -21.23 -2.63
N THR A 438 14.65 -21.97 -3.65
CA THR A 438 15.00 -21.69 -5.05
C THR A 438 14.54 -20.30 -5.50
N ALA A 439 13.32 -19.88 -5.11
CA ALA A 439 12.84 -18.54 -5.42
C ALA A 439 13.68 -17.45 -4.73
N TRP A 440 14.06 -17.67 -3.47
CA TRP A 440 14.92 -16.77 -2.72
C TRP A 440 16.33 -16.64 -3.31
N VAL A 441 16.97 -17.75 -3.67
CA VAL A 441 18.29 -17.76 -4.33
C VAL A 441 18.25 -16.94 -5.61
N LYS A 442 17.21 -17.12 -6.44
CA LYS A 442 17.02 -16.31 -7.66
C LYS A 442 16.88 -14.82 -7.36
N ILE A 443 16.18 -14.45 -6.29
CA ILE A 443 16.06 -13.06 -5.85
C ILE A 443 17.40 -12.52 -5.36
N GLN A 444 18.19 -13.31 -4.62
CA GLN A 444 19.51 -12.92 -4.16
C GLN A 444 20.47 -12.69 -5.33
N GLU A 445 20.54 -13.63 -6.28
CA GLU A 445 21.33 -13.51 -7.52
C GLU A 445 20.92 -12.27 -8.32
N LEU A 446 19.62 -12.10 -8.57
CA LEU A 446 19.10 -10.95 -9.30
C LEU A 446 19.41 -9.63 -8.57
N ALA A 447 19.30 -9.59 -7.23
CA ALA A 447 19.62 -8.40 -6.47
C ALA A 447 21.10 -8.01 -6.59
N VAL A 448 22.02 -8.98 -6.46
CA VAL A 448 23.47 -8.78 -6.62
C VAL A 448 23.78 -8.26 -8.03
N GLU A 449 23.29 -8.97 -9.05
CA GLU A 449 23.49 -8.62 -10.46
C GLU A 449 23.01 -7.20 -10.77
N ARG A 450 21.87 -6.78 -10.21
CA ARG A 450 21.29 -5.45 -10.43
C ARG A 450 22.01 -4.37 -9.63
N VAL A 451 22.50 -4.68 -8.43
CA VAL A 451 23.35 -3.77 -7.64
C VAL A 451 24.66 -3.50 -8.37
N ASP A 452 25.29 -4.52 -8.96
CA ASP A 452 26.49 -4.34 -9.78
C ASP A 452 26.21 -3.52 -11.04
N ALA A 453 25.07 -3.78 -11.69
CA ALA A 453 24.58 -2.95 -12.81
C ALA A 453 24.45 -1.48 -12.39
N LEU A 454 23.87 -1.24 -11.21
CA LEU A 454 23.70 0.10 -10.67
C LEU A 454 25.05 0.77 -10.36
N ASN A 455 25.98 0.03 -9.76
CA ASN A 455 27.33 0.53 -9.46
C ASN A 455 28.06 0.91 -10.75
N PHE A 456 27.98 0.08 -11.80
CA PHE A 456 28.53 0.39 -13.12
C PHE A 456 27.84 1.60 -13.75
N PHE A 457 26.50 1.65 -13.70
CA PHE A 457 25.73 2.78 -14.21
C PHE A 457 26.12 4.11 -13.52
N GLU A 458 26.40 4.07 -12.22
CA GLU A 458 26.78 5.24 -11.43
C GLU A 458 28.26 5.63 -11.59
N SER A 459 29.15 4.65 -11.77
CA SER A 459 30.59 4.88 -11.95
C SER A 459 30.93 5.35 -13.37
N ALA A 460 30.16 4.92 -14.37
CA ALA A 460 30.55 5.11 -15.75
C ALA A 460 30.27 6.53 -16.28
N ALA A 461 31.26 7.09 -16.97
CA ALA A 461 31.17 8.35 -17.69
C ALA A 461 30.07 8.38 -18.78
N HIS A 462 29.42 7.24 -19.08
CA HIS A 462 28.32 7.13 -20.04
C HIS A 462 27.09 7.97 -19.64
N MET A 463 26.93 8.30 -18.36
CA MET A 463 25.94 9.30 -17.93
C MET A 463 26.25 10.72 -18.42
N ARG A 464 27.43 10.97 -19.00
CA ARG A 464 27.77 12.27 -19.56
C ARG A 464 27.24 12.48 -20.97
N VAL A 465 26.70 11.48 -21.66
CA VAL A 465 26.11 11.64 -22.99
C VAL A 465 24.61 11.33 -23.00
N THR A 466 23.86 11.99 -23.87
CA THR A 466 22.43 11.72 -24.07
C THR A 466 22.06 11.99 -25.53
N MET A 467 21.05 11.27 -26.03
CA MET A 467 20.52 11.47 -27.38
C MET A 467 19.61 12.69 -27.41
N CYS A 468 19.50 13.34 -28.57
CA CYS A 468 18.50 14.37 -28.80
C CYS A 468 17.09 13.78 -28.74
N ASP A 469 16.19 14.42 -28.00
CA ASP A 469 14.78 14.04 -27.87
C ASP A 469 13.92 14.56 -29.05
N ASN A 470 14.56 14.98 -30.15
CA ASN A 470 13.86 15.24 -31.41
C ASN A 470 13.87 13.93 -32.20
N PRO A 471 12.72 13.31 -32.51
CA PRO A 471 12.68 11.99 -33.17
C PRO A 471 13.36 11.97 -34.54
N GLU A 472 13.49 13.13 -35.19
CA GLU A 472 14.20 13.29 -36.47
C GLU A 472 15.72 13.47 -36.29
N CYS A 473 16.21 13.60 -35.06
CA CYS A 473 17.62 13.86 -34.77
C CYS A 473 18.23 12.70 -33.96
N GLN A 474 19.21 12.03 -34.55
CA GLN A 474 19.93 10.91 -33.90
C GLN A 474 21.25 11.35 -33.24
N GLN A 475 21.45 12.65 -33.01
CA GLN A 475 22.70 13.13 -32.41
C GLN A 475 22.79 12.72 -30.93
N ILE A 476 23.92 12.10 -30.58
CA ILE A 476 24.32 11.80 -29.21
C ILE A 476 25.45 12.77 -28.84
N LYS A 477 25.24 13.59 -27.80
CA LYS A 477 26.23 14.57 -27.34
C LYS A 477 26.40 14.50 -25.83
N ALA A 478 27.45 15.14 -25.32
CA ALA A 478 27.60 15.30 -23.89
C ALA A 478 26.41 16.08 -23.31
N ILE A 479 25.86 15.71 -22.15
CA ILE A 479 24.74 16.40 -21.47
C ILE A 479 25.05 17.89 -21.29
N LYS A 480 26.31 18.25 -20.99
CA LYS A 480 26.76 19.64 -20.89
C LYS A 480 26.61 20.45 -22.19
N GLN A 481 26.57 19.76 -23.34
CA GLN A 481 26.39 20.34 -24.67
C GLN A 481 24.93 20.30 -25.15
N MET A 482 24.03 19.69 -24.36
CA MET A 482 22.61 19.58 -24.70
C MET A 482 21.82 20.70 -24.01
N LYS A 483 20.83 21.25 -24.71
CA LYS A 483 19.87 22.22 -24.18
C LYS A 483 18.68 21.49 -23.59
N LYS A 484 18.27 21.84 -22.37
CA LYS A 484 17.02 21.33 -21.79
C LYS A 484 15.84 22.21 -22.21
N CYS A 485 14.67 21.61 -22.39
CA CYS A 485 13.43 22.38 -22.45
C CYS A 485 13.24 23.15 -21.13
N SER A 486 13.11 24.48 -21.19
CA SER A 486 12.98 25.32 -20.00
C SER A 486 11.66 25.14 -19.25
N SER A 487 10.62 24.60 -19.91
CA SER A 487 9.30 24.41 -19.32
C SER A 487 9.21 23.10 -18.56
N CYS A 488 9.38 21.96 -19.22
CA CYS A 488 9.30 20.66 -18.53
C CYS A 488 10.60 20.25 -17.83
N LEU A 489 11.75 20.83 -18.19
CA LEU A 489 13.10 20.39 -17.76
C LEU A 489 13.45 18.93 -18.07
N LEU A 490 12.54 18.23 -18.74
CA LEU A 490 12.69 16.88 -19.19
C LEU A 490 13.49 16.90 -20.51
N GLN A 491 12.89 17.22 -21.65
CA GLN A 491 13.52 16.91 -22.94
C GLN A 491 14.87 17.63 -23.18
N TYR A 492 15.85 16.92 -23.73
CA TYR A 492 17.19 17.36 -24.12
C TYR A 492 17.30 17.48 -25.63
N TYR A 493 17.84 18.61 -26.10
CA TYR A 493 18.00 18.89 -27.52
C TYR A 493 19.43 19.29 -27.81
N CYS A 494 19.96 18.85 -28.95
CA CYS A 494 21.31 19.23 -29.40
C CYS A 494 21.40 20.71 -29.83
N GLY A 495 20.27 21.39 -29.98
CA GLY A 495 20.15 22.80 -30.39
C GLY A 495 18.70 23.31 -30.38
N ARG A 496 18.53 24.62 -30.60
CA ARG A 496 17.20 25.27 -30.60
C ARG A 496 16.32 24.81 -31.76
N GLU A 497 16.90 24.49 -32.91
CA GLU A 497 16.17 24.02 -34.07
C GLU A 497 15.53 22.63 -33.83
N CYS A 498 16.26 21.71 -33.20
CA CYS A 498 15.70 20.42 -32.79
C CYS A 498 14.59 20.56 -31.75
N GLN A 499 14.74 21.48 -30.80
CA GLN A 499 13.67 21.79 -29.84
C GLN A 499 12.42 22.31 -30.54
N LYS A 500 12.56 23.24 -31.50
CA LYS A 500 11.41 23.77 -32.28
C LYS A 500 10.75 22.68 -33.13
N SER A 501 11.51 21.80 -33.78
CA SER A 501 10.94 20.69 -34.57
C SER A 501 10.14 19.75 -33.67
N ALA A 502 10.76 19.25 -32.60
CA ALA A 502 10.09 18.37 -31.63
C ALA A 502 8.85 19.04 -30.99
N TRP A 503 8.92 20.35 -30.73
CA TRP A 503 7.79 21.15 -30.21
C TRP A 503 6.57 21.11 -31.11
N LYS A 504 6.77 21.24 -32.43
CA LYS A 504 5.70 21.18 -33.43
C LYS A 504 5.13 19.77 -33.61
N LEU A 505 5.95 18.73 -33.45
CA LEU A 505 5.54 17.34 -33.66
C LEU A 505 4.63 16.83 -32.53
N LYS A 506 5.15 16.70 -31.30
CA LYS A 506 4.40 16.18 -30.14
C LYS A 506 4.83 16.75 -28.80
N HIS A 507 5.99 17.41 -28.72
CA HIS A 507 6.51 17.82 -27.43
C HIS A 507 5.62 18.86 -26.74
N ARG A 508 4.92 19.74 -27.47
CA ARG A 508 4.05 20.76 -26.87
C ARG A 508 2.97 20.17 -25.95
N GLU A 509 2.25 19.16 -26.42
CA GLU A 509 1.18 18.48 -25.65
C GLU A 509 1.76 17.79 -24.42
N HIS A 510 2.80 17.00 -24.61
CA HIS A 510 3.47 16.30 -23.52
C HIS A 510 4.11 17.27 -22.51
N CYS A 511 4.65 18.40 -22.97
CA CYS A 511 5.24 19.42 -22.10
C CYS A 511 4.20 20.08 -21.21
N ALA A 512 2.99 20.33 -21.75
CA ALA A 512 1.88 20.89 -20.98
C ALA A 512 1.41 19.92 -19.89
N SER A 513 1.16 18.65 -20.22
CA SER A 513 0.74 17.64 -19.23
C SER A 513 1.80 17.44 -18.14
N VAL A 514 3.08 17.42 -18.52
CA VAL A 514 4.18 17.35 -17.54
C VAL A 514 4.23 18.60 -16.67
N ARG A 515 3.99 19.78 -17.24
CA ARG A 515 4.01 21.04 -16.48
C ARG A 515 2.81 21.16 -15.54
N GLU A 516 1.63 20.73 -15.97
CA GLU A 516 0.43 20.67 -15.14
C GLU A 516 0.68 19.71 -13.96
N ALA A 517 1.21 18.51 -14.23
CA ALA A 517 1.68 17.62 -13.19
C ALA A 517 2.70 18.31 -12.27
N ILE A 518 3.66 19.09 -12.81
CA ILE A 518 4.63 19.89 -12.03
C ILE A 518 4.00 20.97 -11.14
N ASN A 519 2.89 21.56 -11.56
CA ASN A 519 2.27 22.68 -10.87
C ASN A 519 1.24 22.23 -9.81
N ASP A 520 0.62 21.06 -9.97
CA ASP A 520 -0.45 20.57 -9.07
C ASP A 520 0.07 20.01 -7.73
N GLU A 521 1.25 20.43 -7.25
CA GLU A 521 1.87 20.05 -5.97
C GLU A 521 2.04 18.53 -5.70
N LEU A 522 1.72 17.66 -6.67
CA LEU A 522 1.93 16.21 -6.60
C LEU A 522 3.42 15.84 -6.67
N ASP A 523 4.25 16.20 -5.68
CA ASP A 523 5.75 16.21 -5.73
C ASP A 523 6.32 15.74 -7.08
N PRO A 524 6.17 16.58 -8.11
CA PRO A 524 6.26 16.10 -9.49
C PRO A 524 7.73 15.98 -9.88
N LEU A 525 8.58 16.70 -9.14
CA LEU A 525 10.01 16.52 -9.18
C LEU A 525 10.39 15.13 -8.68
N GLU A 526 9.84 14.60 -7.58
CA GLU A 526 10.12 13.21 -7.23
C GLU A 526 9.64 12.25 -8.31
N MET A 527 8.39 12.35 -8.78
CA MET A 527 7.85 11.40 -9.74
C MET A 527 8.58 11.45 -11.10
N LEU A 528 8.92 12.64 -11.60
CA LEU A 528 9.57 12.82 -12.90
C LEU A 528 11.10 12.71 -12.86
N VAL A 529 11.76 13.12 -11.77
CA VAL A 529 13.21 12.95 -11.59
C VAL A 529 13.54 11.48 -11.30
N HIS A 530 12.72 10.79 -10.48
CA HIS A 530 12.83 9.34 -10.36
C HIS A 530 12.52 8.67 -11.68
N CYS A 531 11.48 9.07 -12.42
CA CYS A 531 11.17 8.47 -13.72
C CYS A 531 12.36 8.56 -14.69
N ARG A 532 13.11 9.66 -14.75
CA ARG A 532 14.22 9.79 -15.72
C ARG A 532 15.49 9.05 -15.38
N ARG A 533 15.95 9.12 -14.12
CA ARG A 533 17.10 8.32 -13.70
C ARG A 533 16.75 6.84 -13.76
N THR A 534 15.53 6.48 -13.41
CA THR A 534 15.03 5.12 -13.54
C THR A 534 14.87 4.71 -15.00
N ASP A 535 14.38 5.54 -15.91
CA ASP A 535 14.27 5.25 -17.35
C ASP A 535 15.66 5.07 -17.97
N ARG A 536 16.62 5.94 -17.64
CA ARG A 536 18.01 5.75 -18.08
C ARG A 536 18.62 4.47 -17.54
N PHE A 537 18.36 4.16 -16.26
CA PHE A 537 18.81 2.91 -15.67
C PHE A 537 18.13 1.70 -16.33
N LEU A 538 16.83 1.76 -16.59
CA LEU A 538 16.06 0.73 -17.27
C LEU A 538 16.56 0.51 -18.70
N ARG A 539 16.78 1.57 -19.48
CA ARG A 539 17.39 1.48 -20.81
C ARG A 539 18.78 0.86 -20.74
N PHE A 540 19.58 1.26 -19.75
CA PHE A 540 20.88 0.64 -19.51
C PHE A 540 20.74 -0.86 -19.22
N LEU A 541 19.83 -1.27 -18.34
CA LEU A 541 19.56 -2.68 -18.06
C LEU A 541 19.12 -3.43 -19.32
N VAL A 542 18.17 -2.88 -20.08
CA VAL A 542 17.68 -3.49 -21.33
C VAL A 542 18.80 -3.65 -22.34
N LEU A 543 19.65 -2.64 -22.54
CA LEU A 543 20.77 -2.72 -23.48
C LEU A 543 21.84 -3.73 -23.01
N ARG A 544 22.14 -3.75 -21.71
CA ARG A 544 23.07 -4.72 -21.12
C ARG A 544 22.55 -6.13 -21.29
N ASP A 545 21.30 -6.38 -20.90
CA ASP A 545 20.68 -7.70 -20.94
C ASP A 545 20.46 -8.15 -22.39
N TYR A 546 20.07 -7.25 -23.30
CA TYR A 546 20.02 -7.53 -24.75
C TYR A 546 21.37 -7.96 -25.29
N ARG A 547 22.46 -7.27 -24.92
CA ARG A 547 23.81 -7.66 -25.37
C ARG A 547 24.21 -9.02 -24.80
N ALA A 548 23.97 -9.25 -23.52
CA ALA A 548 24.28 -10.51 -22.86
C ALA A 548 23.50 -11.70 -23.47
N GLN A 549 22.26 -11.47 -23.92
CA GLN A 549 21.41 -12.50 -24.52
C GLN A 549 21.39 -12.48 -26.04
N LYS A 550 22.14 -11.58 -26.70
CA LYS A 550 22.05 -11.33 -28.14
C LYS A 550 22.25 -12.61 -28.95
N LEU A 551 23.26 -13.42 -28.59
CA LEU A 551 23.50 -14.70 -29.24
C LEU A 551 22.30 -15.64 -29.06
N GLN A 552 21.84 -15.86 -27.83
CA GLN A 552 20.71 -16.76 -27.57
C GLN A 552 19.45 -16.31 -28.33
N ILE A 553 19.16 -15.01 -28.35
CA ILE A 553 18.03 -14.45 -29.13
C ILE A 553 18.19 -14.78 -30.61
N LEU A 554 19.39 -14.63 -31.18
CA LEU A 554 19.65 -14.98 -32.59
C LEU A 554 19.49 -16.49 -32.84
N LEU A 555 19.95 -17.33 -31.91
CA LEU A 555 19.81 -18.79 -32.00
C LEU A 555 18.34 -19.22 -31.93
N ASP A 556 17.56 -18.66 -31.00
CA ASP A 556 16.12 -18.91 -30.87
C ASP A 556 15.37 -18.46 -32.14
N GLN A 557 15.76 -17.31 -32.71
CA GLN A 557 15.20 -16.83 -33.98
C GLN A 557 15.54 -17.77 -35.15
N LEU A 558 16.78 -18.26 -35.23
CA LEU A 558 17.19 -19.23 -36.25
C LEU A 558 16.44 -20.56 -36.11
N GLU A 559 16.29 -21.07 -34.88
CA GLU A 559 15.52 -22.27 -34.59
C GLU A 559 14.05 -22.09 -34.97
N LEU A 560 13.45 -20.94 -34.64
CA LEU A 560 12.08 -20.61 -35.00
C LEU A 560 11.90 -20.51 -36.52
N LEU A 561 12.87 -19.93 -37.24
CA LEU A 561 12.89 -19.91 -38.71
C LEU A 561 13.03 -21.32 -39.29
N HIS A 562 13.85 -22.18 -38.68
CA HIS A 562 14.04 -23.56 -39.11
C HIS A 562 12.78 -24.41 -38.91
N ARG A 563 12.17 -24.36 -37.72
CA ARG A 563 10.92 -25.07 -37.40
C ARG A 563 9.76 -24.62 -38.30
N ASN A 564 9.74 -23.34 -38.65
CA ASN A 564 8.74 -22.78 -39.57
C ASN A 564 9.14 -22.89 -41.06
N ARG A 565 10.15 -23.68 -41.43
CA ARG A 565 10.46 -23.96 -42.85
C ARG A 565 9.29 -24.59 -43.60
N SER A 566 8.41 -25.33 -42.94
CA SER A 566 7.15 -25.81 -43.53
C SER A 566 6.16 -24.66 -43.81
N ALA A 567 6.23 -23.54 -43.08
CA ALA A 567 5.48 -22.32 -43.39
C ALA A 567 6.15 -21.44 -44.46
N GLN A 568 7.44 -21.65 -44.79
CA GLN A 568 8.10 -21.01 -45.95
C GLN A 568 7.54 -21.49 -47.31
N LEU A 569 6.71 -22.53 -47.33
CA LEU A 569 5.90 -22.85 -48.50
C LEU A 569 4.80 -21.80 -48.78
N MET A 570 4.51 -20.89 -47.83
CA MET A 570 3.63 -19.73 -47.99
C MET A 570 4.37 -18.40 -48.18
N ILE A 571 5.57 -18.41 -48.78
CA ILE A 571 6.08 -17.18 -49.42
C ILE A 571 5.28 -17.01 -50.73
N PRO A 572 4.52 -15.91 -50.91
CA PRO A 572 3.76 -15.67 -52.13
C PRO A 572 4.64 -15.85 -53.37
N GLU A 573 4.14 -16.53 -54.40
CA GLU A 573 4.92 -16.88 -55.61
C GLU A 573 5.51 -15.63 -56.28
N ASP A 574 4.85 -14.48 -56.14
CA ASP A 574 5.30 -13.17 -56.59
C ASP A 574 6.66 -12.79 -55.99
N TYR A 575 6.89 -13.11 -54.72
CA TYR A 575 8.18 -12.86 -54.05
C TYR A 575 9.26 -13.85 -54.49
N ARG A 576 8.86 -15.09 -54.83
CA ARG A 576 9.78 -16.08 -55.42
C ARG A 576 10.19 -15.69 -56.84
N GLN A 577 9.30 -15.09 -57.62
CA GLN A 577 9.61 -14.59 -58.96
C GLN A 577 10.59 -13.42 -58.93
N VAL A 578 10.43 -12.49 -57.97
CA VAL A 578 11.39 -11.38 -57.77
C VAL A 578 12.78 -11.92 -57.39
N MET A 579 12.86 -12.91 -56.50
CA MET A 579 14.15 -13.51 -56.13
C MET A 579 14.80 -14.30 -57.28
N ARG A 580 14.01 -15.03 -58.09
CA ARG A 580 14.53 -15.70 -59.31
C ARG A 580 15.01 -14.68 -60.36
N ALA A 581 14.32 -13.55 -60.49
CA ALA A 581 14.70 -12.49 -61.42
C ALA A 581 16.03 -11.82 -61.01
N GLU A 582 16.24 -11.55 -59.71
CA GLU A 582 17.50 -10.99 -59.22
C GLU A 582 18.67 -11.97 -59.34
N LEU A 583 18.47 -13.27 -59.05
CA LEU A 583 19.50 -14.30 -59.17
C LEU A 583 19.94 -14.53 -60.64
N ASN A 584 19.05 -14.33 -61.61
CA ASN A 584 19.34 -14.53 -63.03
C ASN A 584 20.00 -13.32 -63.73
N THR A 585 20.16 -12.18 -63.07
CA THR A 585 20.75 -10.97 -63.70
C THR A 585 22.28 -10.87 -63.67
N GLY A 586 22.99 -11.96 -63.33
CA GLY A 586 24.37 -12.18 -63.81
C GLY A 586 25.47 -11.22 -63.33
N GLY A 587 25.26 -10.46 -62.25
CA GLY A 587 26.28 -9.55 -61.69
C GLY A 587 27.16 -10.23 -60.63
N ARG A 588 28.38 -10.64 -61.02
CA ARG A 588 29.54 -11.06 -60.19
C ARG A 588 29.26 -11.66 -58.80
N ARG A 589 29.48 -12.97 -58.72
CA ARG A 589 29.59 -13.82 -57.53
C ARG A 589 30.52 -13.22 -56.45
N ARG A 590 29.97 -12.56 -55.43
CA ARG A 590 30.56 -12.40 -54.08
C ARG A 590 29.59 -11.89 -53.00
N THR A 591 28.28 -11.84 -53.28
CA THR A 591 27.29 -11.18 -52.39
C THR A 591 26.17 -12.08 -51.85
N GLY A 592 26.17 -13.38 -52.19
CA GLY A 592 25.09 -14.31 -51.80
C GLY A 592 24.95 -14.53 -50.28
N TRP A 593 26.07 -14.59 -49.55
CA TRP A 593 26.07 -14.77 -48.09
C TRP A 593 25.61 -13.54 -47.32
N HIS A 594 25.87 -12.34 -47.85
CA HIS A 594 25.42 -11.11 -47.22
C HIS A 594 23.88 -11.04 -47.20
N HIS A 595 23.18 -11.51 -48.25
CA HIS A 595 21.72 -11.42 -48.31
C HIS A 595 20.97 -12.26 -47.25
N ILE A 596 21.50 -13.41 -46.83
CA ILE A 596 20.83 -14.27 -45.82
C ILE A 596 21.00 -13.67 -44.41
N ILE A 597 22.18 -13.12 -44.11
CA ILE A 597 22.44 -12.39 -42.86
C ILE A 597 21.69 -11.04 -42.84
N PHE A 598 21.57 -10.36 -43.98
CA PHE A 598 20.78 -9.13 -44.14
C PHE A 598 19.25 -9.38 -44.06
N TYR A 599 18.76 -10.59 -44.33
CA TYR A 599 17.33 -10.90 -44.19
C TYR A 599 16.92 -11.12 -42.72
N ALA A 600 17.85 -11.53 -41.85
CA ALA A 600 17.61 -11.63 -40.41
C ALA A 600 17.58 -10.26 -39.70
N ALA A 601 18.10 -9.20 -40.33
CA ALA A 601 18.09 -7.82 -39.81
C ALA A 601 17.30 -6.90 -40.77
N GLY A 602 16.05 -6.59 -40.41
CA GLY A 602 15.07 -5.95 -41.29
C GLY A 602 15.54 -4.70 -42.09
N LYS A 603 14.94 -4.58 -43.30
CA LYS A 603 14.97 -3.51 -44.32
C LYS A 603 15.87 -2.30 -44.04
N LEU A 604 17.05 -2.28 -44.68
CA LEU A 604 17.86 -1.07 -44.88
C LEU A 604 17.96 -0.73 -46.38
N ASP A 605 17.83 0.56 -46.72
CA ASP A 605 17.99 1.03 -48.10
C ASP A 605 19.46 0.98 -48.55
N CYS A 606 19.73 1.22 -49.84
CA CYS A 606 21.09 1.15 -50.41
C CYS A 606 22.10 2.15 -49.79
N LYS A 607 21.63 3.27 -49.23
CA LYS A 607 22.45 4.30 -48.58
C LYS A 607 22.73 3.94 -47.11
N GLU A 608 21.76 3.33 -46.43
CA GLU A 608 21.92 2.79 -45.09
C GLU A 608 22.85 1.57 -45.06
N ARG A 609 22.84 0.73 -46.10
CA ARG A 609 23.79 -0.38 -46.30
C ARG A 609 25.24 0.09 -46.30
N ARG A 610 25.55 1.22 -46.96
CA ARG A 610 26.91 1.76 -47.05
C ARG A 610 27.40 2.32 -45.71
N ASN A 611 26.53 3.01 -44.97
CA ASN A 611 26.84 3.55 -43.65
C ASN A 611 26.99 2.46 -42.59
N TYR A 612 26.24 1.36 -42.70
CA TYR A 612 26.38 0.20 -41.81
C TYR A 612 27.65 -0.62 -42.13
N TYR A 613 28.04 -0.74 -43.39
CA TYR A 613 29.34 -1.31 -43.78
C TYR A 613 30.51 -0.46 -43.26
N ASP A 614 30.44 0.86 -43.40
CA ASP A 614 31.42 1.78 -42.83
C ASP A 614 31.43 1.74 -41.29
N TYR A 615 30.29 1.43 -40.66
CA TYR A 615 30.18 1.23 -39.22
C TYR A 615 30.78 -0.11 -38.77
N LEU A 616 30.53 -1.21 -39.46
CA LEU A 616 31.11 -2.53 -39.18
C LEU A 616 32.62 -2.54 -39.39
N LEU A 617 33.11 -1.91 -40.46
CA LEU A 617 34.54 -1.74 -40.73
C LEU A 617 35.25 -0.82 -39.72
N ARG A 618 34.51 0.05 -39.02
CA ARG A 618 35.04 0.94 -37.97
C ARG A 618 34.80 0.43 -36.56
N SER A 619 33.83 -0.46 -36.36
CA SER A 619 33.63 -1.17 -35.09
C SER A 619 34.73 -2.21 -34.97
N ARG A 620 35.61 -2.04 -33.99
CA ARG A 620 36.81 -2.86 -33.78
C ARG A 620 36.53 -4.32 -33.37
N SER A 621 35.40 -4.91 -33.71
CA SER A 621 35.18 -6.35 -33.51
C SER A 621 35.81 -7.12 -34.67
N THR A 622 37.13 -7.30 -34.57
CA THR A 622 37.90 -8.13 -35.51
C THR A 622 37.53 -9.60 -35.39
N ALA A 623 37.11 -10.07 -34.21
CA ALA A 623 36.81 -11.46 -33.93
C ALA A 623 35.59 -12.01 -34.70
N LEU A 624 34.45 -11.30 -34.72
CA LEU A 624 33.26 -11.75 -35.46
C LEU A 624 33.49 -11.76 -36.97
N THR A 625 34.22 -10.76 -37.47
CA THR A 625 34.59 -10.63 -38.88
C THR A 625 35.53 -11.75 -39.31
N ASP A 626 36.57 -12.05 -38.53
CA ASP A 626 37.49 -13.17 -38.78
C ASP A 626 36.80 -14.53 -38.70
N GLY A 627 35.85 -14.69 -37.80
CA GLY A 627 35.10 -15.94 -37.64
C GLY A 627 34.16 -16.25 -38.79
N LEU A 628 33.45 -15.24 -39.29
CA LEU A 628 32.62 -15.38 -40.49
C LEU A 628 33.47 -15.64 -41.74
N LEU A 629 34.70 -15.11 -41.80
CA LEU A 629 35.66 -15.41 -42.87
C LEU A 629 36.18 -16.86 -42.79
N ARG A 630 36.48 -17.38 -41.60
CA ARG A 630 36.90 -18.79 -41.41
C ARG A 630 35.79 -19.79 -41.73
N LEU A 631 34.53 -19.47 -41.41
CA LEU A 631 33.38 -20.28 -41.84
C LEU A 631 33.21 -20.29 -43.36
N ALA A 632 33.59 -19.20 -44.05
CA ALA A 632 33.60 -19.14 -45.50
C ALA A 632 34.76 -19.94 -46.12
N ASP A 633 35.91 -20.04 -45.45
CA ASP A 633 37.08 -20.79 -45.90
C ASP A 633 36.91 -22.33 -45.77
N LEU A 634 35.95 -22.80 -44.97
CA LEU A 634 35.62 -24.22 -44.83
C LEU A 634 34.79 -24.79 -46.01
N LEU A 635 34.41 -23.95 -46.98
CA LEU A 635 33.63 -24.37 -48.15
C LEU A 635 34.55 -24.56 -49.37
N PRO A 636 34.45 -25.69 -50.10
CA PRO A 636 35.10 -25.83 -51.41
C PRO A 636 34.54 -24.76 -52.37
N GLU A 637 35.41 -24.17 -53.21
CA GLU A 637 35.06 -23.06 -54.13
C GLU A 637 33.89 -23.37 -55.09
N ASP A 638 33.54 -24.66 -55.24
CA ASP A 638 32.57 -25.18 -56.22
C ASP A 638 31.34 -25.89 -55.61
N ALA A 639 31.15 -25.86 -54.28
CA ALA A 639 30.09 -26.64 -53.64
C ALA A 639 28.67 -26.09 -53.94
N ASP A 640 27.79 -26.96 -54.47
CA ASP A 640 26.36 -26.67 -54.63
C ASP A 640 25.66 -26.70 -53.25
N VAL A 641 25.50 -25.51 -52.69
CA VAL A 641 24.97 -25.25 -51.34
C VAL A 641 23.54 -25.77 -51.14
N SER A 642 22.79 -25.99 -52.22
CA SER A 642 21.43 -26.54 -52.14
C SER A 642 21.39 -28.03 -51.75
N ARG A 643 22.53 -28.72 -51.80
CA ARG A 643 22.67 -30.16 -51.51
C ARG A 643 23.58 -30.48 -50.32
N LEU A 644 24.13 -29.46 -49.67
CA LEU A 644 24.96 -29.65 -48.48
C LEU A 644 24.08 -30.03 -47.28
N GLU A 645 24.18 -31.26 -46.82
CA GLU A 645 23.81 -31.63 -45.45
C GLU A 645 24.84 -30.99 -44.52
N TRP A 646 24.48 -29.84 -43.96
CA TRP A 646 25.34 -29.13 -43.01
C TRP A 646 25.40 -29.92 -41.71
N ASP A 647 26.60 -30.11 -41.18
CA ASP A 647 26.79 -30.47 -39.78
C ASP A 647 26.53 -29.22 -38.92
N TRP A 648 25.23 -28.89 -38.77
CA TRP A 648 24.74 -27.77 -37.98
C TRP A 648 25.35 -27.67 -36.57
N PRO A 649 25.64 -28.79 -35.87
CA PRO A 649 26.45 -28.78 -34.66
C PRO A 649 27.77 -27.99 -34.76
N GLU A 650 28.50 -28.09 -35.87
CA GLU A 650 29.82 -27.48 -36.05
C GLU A 650 29.71 -25.97 -36.34
N VAL A 651 28.76 -25.58 -37.18
CA VAL A 651 28.42 -24.16 -37.44
C VAL A 651 27.91 -23.48 -36.17
N TYR A 652 27.09 -24.19 -35.39
CA TYR A 652 26.59 -23.71 -34.11
C TYR A 652 27.73 -23.51 -33.09
N ALA A 653 28.65 -24.48 -33.00
CA ALA A 653 29.83 -24.37 -32.12
C ALA A 653 30.70 -23.16 -32.46
N GLU A 654 30.91 -22.86 -33.74
CA GLU A 654 31.76 -21.74 -34.16
C GLU A 654 31.08 -20.38 -33.92
N VAL A 655 29.77 -20.25 -34.16
CA VAL A 655 29.02 -19.02 -33.82
C VAL A 655 29.01 -18.74 -32.31
N VAL A 656 28.89 -19.80 -31.50
CA VAL A 656 28.99 -19.71 -30.02
C VAL A 656 30.38 -19.22 -29.61
N ARG A 657 31.45 -19.78 -30.19
CA ARG A 657 32.84 -19.41 -29.90
C ARG A 657 33.13 -17.93 -30.21
N LEU A 658 32.67 -17.45 -31.36
CA LEU A 658 32.92 -16.06 -31.81
C LEU A 658 32.17 -15.04 -30.96
N SER A 659 30.98 -15.39 -30.49
CA SER A 659 30.20 -14.53 -29.61
C SER A 659 30.79 -14.47 -28.19
N GLN A 660 31.39 -15.57 -27.70
CA GLN A 660 32.12 -15.57 -26.42
C GLN A 660 33.33 -14.63 -26.47
N LEU A 661 34.08 -14.61 -27.58
CA LEU A 661 35.19 -13.67 -27.76
C LEU A 661 34.76 -12.20 -27.75
N GLU A 662 33.61 -11.86 -28.36
CA GLU A 662 33.08 -10.48 -28.33
C GLU A 662 32.59 -10.06 -26.93
N ILE A 663 32.08 -11.01 -26.15
CA ILE A 663 31.69 -10.79 -24.74
C ILE A 663 32.94 -10.58 -23.87
N GLU A 664 33.98 -11.39 -24.05
CA GLU A 664 35.25 -11.27 -23.30
C GLU A 664 35.99 -9.97 -23.61
N GLU A 665 35.98 -9.50 -24.86
CA GLU A 665 36.63 -8.24 -25.26
C GLU A 665 35.89 -7.00 -24.72
N PHE A 666 34.63 -7.15 -24.29
CA PHE A 666 33.82 -6.09 -23.71
C PHE A 666 34.00 -5.91 -22.19
N TYR A 667 34.28 -6.99 -21.46
CA TYR A 667 34.59 -6.97 -20.02
C TYR A 667 36.02 -6.49 -19.78
#